data_AF-A0A1S6YG20-F1
#
_entry.id   AF-A0A1S6YG20-F1
#
_cell.length_a   1.000
_cell.length_b   1.000
_cell.length_c   1.000
_cell.angle_alpha   90.00
_cell.angle_beta   90.00
_cell.angle_gamma   90.00
#
_symmetry.space_group_name_H-M   'P 1'
#
loop_
_entity.id
_entity.type
_entity.pdbx_description
1 polymer ?
#
loop_
_entity_poly.entity_id
_entity_poly.type
_entity_poly.pdbx_seq_one_letter_code
_entity_poly.pdbx_strand_id
1 'polypeptide(L)'
;MEEIKDQQDSVSGEPLSSTSSSPDSNKESSVAPNGITKLMNPTRTLIDTAAPFQSVKAAVNMFGGNVDWKAQRAIAKERNRNWEQELEKAQQEVSICLKQLEAAEDAKTKVLQELEITKQQEEELTLQLEKAQIEESQAQQDSKLAQLRVKEIEQGIGKEDSVAAKEQLEVARARCLEAESELNSVRVELDSLKRECELLITEKDIAFKKAEEAEFASKTIERRVEELSVELINMKEAVESAQVLHLQVEQQRFNATMEKEQEAKNWEKEMKQLQEKLEFHEQILSVLNDVKLKFDTESALLISLKVELAAYVDVKHRQEAENVAEEKQNLAQLGSDEAVLTKAEKELEEVKAYIQKSKEEVKSLRIAVSSLKSELEKETSSLASLKQKENTSIMTISSHRSLQEKNQAEHEEVQAKQTRTPQGMRQFPQELLDRTEEADQAKSQAHFAHRELTKVMEEAELAKASASTMELRLQAVFKEIEAAKTSEKLSRDAIKAVENIHEVLTIPLEEYNALSKKANEAEKLANEKLIAAVDQIKAAKRTESMIRQKLEISFKEKKMKREALRDATEKAEKAKEGKLKMEQELREWRAENEQRRKASEADASSKGQPMNVRYFWKSFDDGRDINGTDPASSALRVNSTPNPNRSYSVNQGHVSVSVPEGRARKKKSIFPRIVMFLAAMKKARSSK
;
A
#
# COMPACT_ATOMS: atom_id res chain seq x y z
N MET A 1 43.51 25.02 65.90
CA MET A 1 44.36 24.04 65.19
C MET A 1 44.35 24.40 63.73
N GLU A 2 45.38 23.94 63.04
CA GLU A 2 45.84 24.26 61.68
C GLU A 2 44.72 24.21 60.63
N GLU A 3 44.68 25.07 59.60
CA GLU A 3 45.72 25.51 58.64
C GLU A 3 46.01 24.53 57.47
N ILE A 4 45.72 25.03 56.26
CA ILE A 4 46.65 25.11 55.10
C ILE A 4 46.86 23.91 54.14
N LYS A 5 47.03 24.32 52.85
CA LYS A 5 47.55 23.66 51.64
C LYS A 5 46.73 22.54 50.99
N ASP A 6 46.34 22.63 49.70
CA ASP A 6 46.93 23.14 48.42
C ASP A 6 47.78 22.11 47.66
N GLN A 7 47.42 21.95 46.37
CA GLN A 7 48.23 21.63 45.19
C GLN A 7 47.25 21.75 44.00
N GLN A 8 47.36 22.65 43.00
CA GLN A 8 48.49 23.41 42.42
C GLN A 8 49.65 22.51 41.96
N ASP A 9 50.14 22.54 40.72
CA ASP A 9 49.85 23.33 39.50
C ASP A 9 50.14 22.41 38.26
N SER A 10 49.95 22.72 36.96
CA SER A 10 50.43 23.90 36.23
C SER A 10 49.92 23.97 34.77
N VAL A 11 49.68 25.21 34.26
CA VAL A 11 50.29 25.88 33.06
C VAL A 11 50.40 25.08 31.72
N SER A 12 50.12 25.59 30.50
CA SER A 12 49.91 26.95 29.89
C SER A 12 48.91 26.85 28.70
N GLY A 13 48.48 27.91 27.99
CA GLY A 13 48.63 29.36 28.17
C GLY A 13 48.63 30.19 26.86
N GLU A 14 47.43 30.58 26.40
CA GLU A 14 47.08 31.77 25.57
C GLU A 14 47.63 31.99 24.11
N PRO A 15 47.06 32.94 23.31
CA PRO A 15 46.98 32.83 21.83
C PRO A 15 47.66 33.98 21.02
N LEU A 16 47.13 34.29 19.81
CA LEU A 16 47.56 35.30 18.78
C LEU A 16 48.68 34.79 17.82
N SER A 17 48.81 35.21 16.54
CA SER A 17 47.96 35.97 15.60
C SER A 17 48.40 35.73 14.13
N SER A 18 47.89 36.51 13.15
CA SER A 18 48.27 36.54 11.72
C SER A 18 49.75 37.00 11.48
N THR A 19 50.36 36.99 10.28
CA THR A 19 49.85 37.32 8.93
C THR A 19 50.81 36.94 7.77
N SER A 20 50.26 36.72 6.56
CA SER A 20 50.78 37.04 5.19
C SER A 20 52.17 36.60 4.66
N SER A 21 52.17 36.07 3.42
CA SER A 21 53.00 36.60 2.31
C SER A 21 52.41 36.30 0.91
N SER A 22 52.60 37.25 -0.01
CA SER A 22 52.32 37.24 -1.47
C SER A 22 53.58 37.85 -2.17
N PRO A 23 53.64 38.29 -3.46
CA PRO A 23 52.72 38.24 -4.62
C PRO A 23 53.42 37.56 -5.85
N ASP A 24 53.16 37.74 -7.16
CA ASP A 24 52.39 38.70 -8.01
C ASP A 24 52.20 38.05 -9.43
N SER A 25 51.61 38.59 -10.52
CA SER A 25 51.01 39.89 -10.89
C SER A 25 50.11 39.77 -12.15
N ASN A 26 49.35 40.83 -12.48
CA ASN A 26 48.85 41.22 -13.83
C ASN A 26 47.87 40.30 -14.63
N LYS A 27 46.87 40.82 -15.39
CA LYS A 27 46.12 42.09 -15.33
C LYS A 27 44.80 42.04 -16.15
N GLU A 28 43.85 42.90 -15.75
CA GLU A 28 42.65 43.50 -16.41
C GLU A 28 42.51 43.45 -17.96
N SER A 29 41.33 43.54 -18.62
CA SER A 29 39.90 43.72 -18.20
C SER A 29 38.94 43.59 -19.42
N SER A 30 37.61 43.45 -19.17
CA SER A 30 36.49 44.22 -19.80
C SER A 30 35.31 43.47 -20.49
N VAL A 31 34.15 44.16 -20.47
CA VAL A 31 32.89 43.99 -21.24
C VAL A 31 31.99 42.76 -20.93
N ALA A 32 30.67 43.02 -20.88
CA ALA A 32 29.59 42.03 -20.73
C ALA A 32 28.64 42.04 -21.96
N PRO A 33 27.94 40.93 -22.29
CA PRO A 33 26.91 40.91 -23.33
C PRO A 33 25.49 40.56 -22.82
N ASN A 34 24.47 41.11 -23.48
CA ASN A 34 23.06 40.75 -23.31
C ASN A 34 22.59 39.76 -24.40
N GLY A 35 21.97 38.64 -23.98
CA GLY A 35 20.81 38.03 -24.66
C GLY A 35 20.96 37.30 -26.01
N ILE A 36 19.78 36.98 -26.57
CA ILE A 36 19.50 36.41 -27.91
C ILE A 36 19.81 34.90 -28.13
N THR A 37 18.83 34.09 -27.72
CA THR A 37 18.12 32.99 -28.42
C THR A 37 18.69 32.31 -29.71
N LYS A 38 18.23 31.05 -29.89
CA LYS A 38 18.38 30.12 -31.05
C LYS A 38 19.79 29.48 -31.19
N LEU A 39 19.93 28.21 -31.61
CA LEU A 39 18.98 27.24 -32.17
C LEU A 39 19.28 25.81 -31.67
N MET A 40 18.29 25.09 -31.11
CA MET A 40 18.37 23.64 -30.94
C MET A 40 17.76 22.96 -32.18
N ASN A 41 18.46 21.99 -32.79
CA ASN A 41 18.02 21.30 -34.01
C ASN A 41 16.98 20.20 -33.70
N PRO A 42 15.75 20.25 -34.25
CA PRO A 42 14.71 19.27 -33.97
C PRO A 42 14.48 18.28 -35.14
N THR A 43 15.39 17.32 -35.33
CA THR A 43 15.12 16.14 -36.20
C THR A 43 16.00 14.93 -35.83
N ARG A 44 15.42 13.98 -35.09
CA ARG A 44 15.82 12.56 -35.16
C ARG A 44 14.63 11.67 -34.79
N THR A 45 13.69 11.57 -35.72
CA THR A 45 12.62 10.57 -35.68
C THR A 45 13.25 9.17 -35.73
N LEU A 46 12.97 8.34 -34.72
CA LEU A 46 13.26 6.91 -34.79
C LEU A 46 12.27 6.28 -35.77
N ILE A 47 12.76 5.85 -36.93
CA ILE A 47 11.95 5.21 -37.96
C ILE A 47 11.99 3.70 -37.72
N ASP A 48 10.83 3.12 -37.42
CA ASP A 48 10.63 1.67 -37.45
C ASP A 48 10.74 1.18 -38.91
N THR A 49 11.49 0.10 -39.12
CA THR A 49 11.78 -0.51 -40.42
C THR A 49 11.11 -1.86 -40.62
N ALA A 50 10.18 -2.24 -39.75
CA ALA A 50 9.30 -3.39 -39.96
C ALA A 50 8.50 -3.29 -41.28
N ALA A 51 8.20 -4.45 -41.88
CA ALA A 51 7.59 -4.52 -43.21
C ALA A 51 6.16 -3.95 -43.24
N PRO A 52 5.73 -3.26 -44.33
CA PRO A 52 4.40 -2.65 -44.41
C PRO A 52 3.24 -3.63 -44.23
N PHE A 53 2.26 -3.25 -43.40
CA PHE A 53 1.06 -4.05 -43.14
C PHE A 53 0.18 -4.17 -44.40
N GLN A 54 0.05 -5.40 -44.91
CA GLN A 54 -0.54 -5.71 -46.23
C GLN A 54 -2.07 -5.49 -46.32
N SER A 55 -2.74 -5.06 -45.26
CA SER A 55 -4.16 -4.69 -45.31
C SER A 55 -4.54 -3.72 -44.18
N VAL A 56 -5.31 -2.68 -44.53
CA VAL A 56 -5.94 -1.77 -43.56
C VAL A 56 -6.84 -2.54 -42.59
N LYS A 57 -7.50 -3.61 -43.04
CA LYS A 57 -8.34 -4.47 -42.17
C LYS A 57 -7.51 -5.23 -41.14
N ALA A 58 -6.28 -5.64 -41.48
CA ALA A 58 -5.38 -6.28 -40.54
C ALA A 58 -4.88 -5.27 -39.48
N ALA A 59 -4.46 -4.07 -39.90
CA ALA A 59 -4.08 -2.99 -38.99
C ALA A 59 -5.23 -2.61 -38.02
N VAL A 60 -6.45 -2.43 -38.54
CA VAL A 60 -7.64 -2.16 -37.71
C VAL A 60 -7.92 -3.30 -36.72
N ASN A 61 -7.73 -4.56 -37.12
CA ASN A 61 -7.95 -5.70 -36.23
C ASN A 61 -6.91 -5.80 -35.11
N MET A 62 -5.64 -5.47 -35.39
CA MET A 62 -4.55 -5.40 -34.40
C MET A 62 -4.79 -4.37 -33.29
N PHE A 63 -5.54 -3.30 -33.58
CA PHE A 63 -5.92 -2.27 -32.60
C PHE A 63 -7.35 -2.43 -32.05
N GLY A 64 -7.88 -3.67 -32.01
CA GLY A 64 -9.21 -3.97 -31.44
C GLY A 64 -10.36 -3.68 -32.41
N GLY A 65 -10.28 -4.25 -33.62
CA GLY A 65 -11.19 -3.95 -34.72
C GLY A 65 -12.68 -4.14 -34.40
N ASN A 66 -13.48 -3.11 -34.70
CA ASN A 66 -14.94 -3.11 -34.60
C ASN A 66 -15.53 -3.58 -33.25
N VAL A 67 -14.92 -3.22 -32.12
CA VAL A 67 -15.67 -3.12 -30.86
C VAL A 67 -16.81 -2.13 -31.07
N ASP A 68 -18.06 -2.58 -30.90
CA ASP A 68 -19.23 -1.71 -31.10
C ASP A 68 -19.30 -0.68 -29.97
N TRP A 69 -18.72 0.49 -30.25
CA TRP A 69 -18.59 1.59 -29.29
C TRP A 69 -19.93 2.07 -28.74
N LYS A 70 -21.05 1.81 -29.43
CA LYS A 70 -22.40 2.10 -28.92
C LYS A 70 -22.77 1.15 -27.78
N ALA A 71 -22.49 -0.14 -27.94
CA ALA A 71 -22.71 -1.14 -26.90
C ALA A 71 -21.79 -0.91 -25.69
N GLN A 72 -20.49 -0.65 -25.93
CA GLN A 72 -19.55 -0.36 -24.84
C GLN A 72 -19.91 0.94 -24.10
N ARG A 73 -20.36 1.98 -24.82
CA ARG A 73 -20.87 3.22 -24.21
C ARG A 73 -22.18 3.02 -23.45
N ALA A 74 -23.05 2.12 -23.90
CA ALA A 74 -24.26 1.75 -23.17
C ALA A 74 -23.92 1.03 -21.85
N ILE A 75 -23.01 0.04 -21.88
CA ILE A 75 -22.54 -0.67 -20.68
C ILE A 75 -21.86 0.28 -19.70
N ALA A 76 -21.00 1.20 -20.18
CA ALA A 76 -20.37 2.21 -19.33
C ALA A 76 -21.40 3.17 -18.71
N LYS A 77 -22.40 3.61 -19.49
CA LYS A 77 -23.47 4.47 -19.00
C LYS A 77 -24.34 3.76 -17.94
N GLU A 78 -24.62 2.48 -18.11
CA GLU A 78 -25.41 1.70 -17.14
C GLU A 78 -24.61 1.42 -15.86
N ARG A 79 -23.30 1.15 -15.97
CA ARG A 79 -22.41 1.06 -14.80
C ARG A 79 -22.34 2.37 -14.02
N ASN A 80 -22.17 3.51 -14.70
CA ASN A 80 -22.23 4.81 -14.06
C ASN A 80 -23.60 5.06 -13.41
N ARG A 81 -24.70 4.75 -14.11
CA ARG A 81 -26.07 4.88 -13.59
C ARG A 81 -26.33 4.03 -12.34
N ASN A 82 -25.71 2.85 -12.25
CA ASN A 82 -25.79 1.99 -11.07
C ASN A 82 -24.93 2.52 -9.92
N TRP A 83 -23.69 2.96 -10.20
CA TRP A 83 -22.82 3.59 -9.22
C TRP A 83 -23.42 4.91 -8.67
N GLU A 84 -24.05 5.72 -9.52
CA GLU A 84 -24.80 6.92 -9.13
C GLU A 84 -25.96 6.57 -8.19
N GLN A 85 -26.71 5.49 -8.46
CA GLN A 85 -27.76 5.00 -7.57
C GLN A 85 -27.24 4.39 -6.26
N GLU A 86 -26.09 3.72 -6.27
CA GLU A 86 -25.46 3.16 -5.06
C GLU A 86 -24.88 4.26 -4.18
N LEU A 87 -24.25 5.27 -4.78
CA LEU A 87 -23.81 6.50 -4.10
C LEU A 87 -24.99 7.29 -3.54
N GLU A 88 -26.09 7.42 -4.29
CA GLU A 88 -27.32 8.09 -3.81
C GLU A 88 -27.94 7.31 -2.63
N LYS A 89 -28.04 5.98 -2.70
CA LYS A 89 -28.49 5.14 -1.57
C LYS A 89 -27.59 5.32 -0.34
N ALA A 90 -26.27 5.23 -0.50
CA ALA A 90 -25.33 5.43 0.60
C ALA A 90 -25.44 6.83 1.23
N GLN A 91 -25.66 7.88 0.42
CA GLN A 91 -25.92 9.23 0.92
C GLN A 91 -27.27 9.35 1.64
N GLN A 92 -28.32 8.66 1.17
CA GLN A 92 -29.61 8.59 1.85
C GLN A 92 -29.52 7.83 3.18
N GLU A 93 -28.81 6.70 3.21
CA GLU A 93 -28.55 5.92 4.43
C GLU A 93 -27.74 6.72 5.45
N VAL A 94 -26.67 7.40 5.05
CA VAL A 94 -25.92 8.34 5.92
C VAL A 94 -26.83 9.47 6.42
N SER A 95 -27.71 10.03 5.58
CA SER A 95 -28.69 11.05 6.00
C SER A 95 -29.72 10.51 7.01
N ILE A 96 -30.10 9.24 6.91
CA ILE A 96 -31.01 8.57 7.86
C ILE A 96 -30.28 8.33 9.18
N CYS A 97 -29.06 7.78 9.16
CA CYS A 97 -28.25 7.53 10.35
C CYS A 97 -27.92 8.85 11.10
N LEU A 98 -27.62 9.94 10.39
CA LEU A 98 -27.40 11.25 11.01
C LEU A 98 -28.66 11.79 11.71
N LYS A 99 -29.86 11.62 11.11
CA LYS A 99 -31.14 12.01 11.75
C LYS A 99 -31.49 11.13 12.93
N GLN A 100 -31.14 9.85 12.89
CA GLN A 100 -31.31 8.92 14.02
C GLN A 100 -30.36 9.28 15.17
N LEU A 101 -29.12 9.67 14.88
CA LEU A 101 -28.17 10.17 15.87
C LEU A 101 -28.64 11.49 16.49
N GLU A 102 -29.06 12.46 15.68
CA GLU A 102 -29.63 13.73 16.12
C GLU A 102 -30.84 13.49 17.04
N ALA A 103 -31.79 12.64 16.64
CA ALA A 103 -32.95 12.27 17.46
C ALA A 103 -32.58 11.52 18.75
N ALA A 104 -31.48 10.75 18.77
CA ALA A 104 -30.99 10.07 19.97
C ALA A 104 -30.27 11.03 20.93
N GLU A 105 -29.53 12.02 20.44
CA GLU A 105 -28.98 13.11 21.26
C GLU A 105 -30.10 14.00 21.84
N ASP A 106 -31.14 14.27 21.05
CA ASP A 106 -32.36 14.98 21.46
C ASP A 106 -33.17 14.21 22.52
N ALA A 107 -33.24 12.87 22.42
CA ALA A 107 -33.85 12.02 23.42
C ALA A 107 -33.01 11.99 24.71
N LYS A 108 -31.69 11.81 24.59
CA LYS A 108 -30.75 11.80 25.72
C LYS A 108 -30.78 13.12 26.50
N THR A 109 -30.85 14.26 25.82
CA THR A 109 -30.90 15.57 26.49
C THR A 109 -32.23 15.79 27.22
N LYS A 110 -33.36 15.30 26.70
CA LYS A 110 -34.66 15.31 27.40
C LYS A 110 -34.64 14.42 28.64
N VAL A 111 -34.16 13.18 28.54
CA VAL A 111 -34.01 12.26 29.68
C VAL A 111 -33.09 12.85 30.77
N LEU A 112 -32.04 13.58 30.40
CA LEU A 112 -31.18 14.28 31.37
C LEU A 112 -31.86 15.49 32.02
N GLN A 113 -32.79 16.18 31.34
CA GLN A 113 -33.60 17.25 31.94
C GLN A 113 -34.69 16.69 32.86
N GLU A 114 -35.36 15.61 32.44
CA GLU A 114 -36.34 14.87 33.24
C GLU A 114 -35.68 14.33 34.51
N LEU A 115 -34.50 13.71 34.41
CA LEU A 115 -33.71 13.22 35.55
C LEU A 115 -33.33 14.33 36.54
N GLU A 116 -33.00 15.54 36.06
CA GLU A 116 -32.66 16.66 36.93
C GLU A 116 -33.89 17.24 37.64
N ILE A 117 -35.05 17.24 36.96
CA ILE A 117 -36.34 17.60 37.57
C ILE A 117 -36.75 16.56 38.62
N THR A 118 -36.62 15.26 38.34
CA THR A 118 -36.97 14.22 39.32
C THR A 118 -36.07 14.25 40.55
N LYS A 119 -34.79 14.62 40.44
CA LYS A 119 -33.93 14.85 41.62
C LYS A 119 -34.39 16.04 42.44
N GLN A 120 -34.75 17.17 41.80
CA GLN A 120 -35.25 18.34 42.53
C GLN A 120 -36.57 18.01 43.25
N GLN A 121 -37.39 17.15 42.67
CA GLN A 121 -38.58 16.59 43.32
C GLN A 121 -38.24 15.59 44.44
N GLU A 122 -37.23 14.74 44.28
CA GLU A 122 -36.73 13.82 45.31
C GLU A 122 -36.16 14.60 46.52
N GLU A 123 -35.39 15.66 46.27
CA GLU A 123 -34.86 16.58 47.29
C GLU A 123 -36.01 17.32 48.01
N GLU A 124 -36.99 17.86 47.28
CA GLU A 124 -38.14 18.54 47.89
C GLU A 124 -39.03 17.57 48.69
N LEU A 125 -39.32 16.37 48.17
CA LEU A 125 -40.07 15.34 48.90
C LEU A 125 -39.30 14.84 50.14
N THR A 126 -37.97 14.78 50.09
CA THR A 126 -37.13 14.45 51.25
C THR A 126 -37.24 15.53 52.33
N LEU A 127 -37.21 16.82 51.97
CA LEU A 127 -37.41 17.93 52.89
C LEU A 127 -38.84 17.98 53.46
N GLN A 128 -39.84 17.67 52.65
CA GLN A 128 -41.24 17.57 53.11
C GLN A 128 -41.42 16.38 54.07
N LEU A 129 -40.79 15.24 53.82
CA LEU A 129 -40.79 14.07 54.70
C LEU A 129 -40.09 14.35 56.03
N GLU A 130 -38.91 15.00 56.02
CA GLU A 130 -38.21 15.40 57.25
C GLU A 130 -39.07 16.36 58.09
N LYS A 131 -39.67 17.38 57.45
CA LYS A 131 -40.60 18.30 58.11
C LYS A 131 -41.80 17.56 58.70
N ALA A 132 -42.44 16.68 57.92
CA ALA A 132 -43.60 15.90 58.37
C ALA A 132 -43.25 14.99 59.55
N GLN A 133 -42.06 14.39 59.57
CA GLN A 133 -41.61 13.55 60.68
C GLN A 133 -41.25 14.35 61.94
N ILE A 134 -40.75 15.59 61.79
CA ILE A 134 -40.60 16.53 62.91
C ILE A 134 -41.99 16.90 63.48
N GLU A 135 -42.95 17.23 62.61
CA GLU A 135 -44.32 17.58 63.00
C GLU A 135 -45.05 16.39 63.64
N GLU A 136 -44.86 15.16 63.14
CA GLU A 136 -45.34 13.93 63.79
C GLU A 136 -44.71 13.76 65.18
N SER A 137 -43.40 13.98 65.33
CA SER A 137 -42.71 13.85 66.63
C SER A 137 -43.22 14.87 67.67
N GLN A 138 -43.64 16.05 67.22
CA GLN A 138 -44.28 17.08 68.04
C GLN A 138 -45.73 16.67 68.39
N ALA A 139 -46.53 16.29 67.40
CA ALA A 139 -47.90 15.81 67.60
C ALA A 139 -47.97 14.57 68.50
N GLN A 140 -46.97 13.69 68.45
CA GLN A 140 -46.83 12.58 69.40
C GLN A 140 -46.56 13.06 70.84
N GLN A 141 -45.79 14.13 71.05
CA GLN A 141 -45.55 14.71 72.38
C GLN A 141 -46.82 15.40 72.91
N ASP A 142 -47.49 16.19 72.07
CA ASP A 142 -48.74 16.85 72.43
C ASP A 142 -49.88 15.84 72.66
N SER A 143 -49.92 14.73 71.91
CA SER A 143 -50.82 13.60 72.16
C SER A 143 -50.52 12.90 73.49
N LYS A 144 -49.24 12.71 73.86
CA LYS A 144 -48.86 12.17 75.19
C LYS A 144 -49.30 13.13 76.31
N LEU A 145 -49.15 14.45 76.12
CA LEU A 145 -49.62 15.47 77.08
C LEU A 145 -51.15 15.50 77.18
N ALA A 146 -51.87 15.42 76.06
CA ALA A 146 -53.31 15.32 76.01
C ALA A 146 -53.82 14.03 76.67
N GLN A 147 -53.17 12.89 76.44
CA GLN A 147 -53.48 11.62 77.11
C GLN A 147 -53.25 11.67 78.63
N LEU A 148 -52.25 12.42 79.11
CA LEU A 148 -52.06 12.65 80.54
C LEU A 148 -53.20 13.50 81.13
N ARG A 149 -53.63 14.57 80.44
CA ARG A 149 -54.81 15.35 80.86
C ARG A 149 -56.12 14.58 80.76
N VAL A 150 -56.30 13.73 79.75
CA VAL A 150 -57.46 12.84 79.65
C VAL A 150 -57.45 11.86 80.83
N LYS A 151 -56.31 11.24 81.17
CA LYS A 151 -56.19 10.38 82.36
C LYS A 151 -56.41 11.13 83.68
N GLU A 152 -56.04 12.40 83.75
CA GLU A 152 -56.32 13.29 84.90
C GLU A 152 -57.83 13.58 85.02
N ILE A 153 -58.54 13.74 83.90
CA ILE A 153 -60.01 13.93 83.84
C ILE A 153 -60.78 12.61 84.04
N GLU A 154 -60.26 11.47 83.56
CA GLU A 154 -60.78 10.12 83.82
C GLU A 154 -60.63 9.73 85.30
N GLN A 155 -59.55 10.16 85.96
CA GLN A 155 -59.38 10.03 87.41
C GLN A 155 -60.20 11.09 88.18
N GLY A 156 -60.44 12.25 87.58
CA GLY A 156 -61.26 13.36 88.09
C GLY A 156 -62.70 13.35 87.57
N ILE A 157 -63.42 12.23 87.70
CA ILE A 157 -64.75 12.00 87.10
C ILE A 157 -65.73 13.16 87.37
N GLY A 158 -65.96 13.97 86.34
CA GLY A 158 -66.61 15.29 86.42
C GLY A 158 -67.65 15.58 85.33
N LYS A 159 -68.33 14.53 84.82
CA LYS A 159 -69.41 14.51 83.80
C LYS A 159 -68.98 14.64 82.32
N GLU A 160 -69.47 13.69 81.53
CA GLU A 160 -69.04 13.36 80.15
C GLU A 160 -69.94 14.00 79.05
N ASP A 161 -70.61 15.11 79.38
CA ASP A 161 -71.71 15.67 78.57
C ASP A 161 -71.40 17.02 77.89
N SER A 162 -70.16 17.51 77.96
CA SER A 162 -69.77 18.74 77.28
C SER A 162 -69.62 18.56 75.76
N VAL A 163 -70.41 19.29 74.97
CA VAL A 163 -70.35 19.29 73.49
C VAL A 163 -68.93 19.60 73.00
N ALA A 164 -68.26 20.59 73.60
CA ALA A 164 -66.91 21.01 73.22
C ALA A 164 -65.85 19.90 73.36
N ALA A 165 -66.03 18.94 74.28
CA ALA A 165 -65.11 17.81 74.42
C ALA A 165 -65.29 16.79 73.26
N LYS A 166 -66.53 16.56 72.81
CA LYS A 166 -66.83 15.70 71.65
C LYS A 166 -66.34 16.35 70.35
N GLU A 167 -66.55 17.66 70.21
CA GLU A 167 -66.12 18.46 69.06
C GLU A 167 -64.58 18.52 68.92
N GLN A 168 -63.83 18.69 70.03
CA GLN A 168 -62.36 18.59 69.99
C GLN A 168 -61.86 17.18 69.64
N LEU A 169 -62.54 16.12 70.09
CA LEU A 169 -62.20 14.74 69.76
C LEU A 169 -62.48 14.43 68.27
N GLU A 170 -63.54 15.01 67.71
CA GLU A 170 -63.88 14.91 66.29
C GLU A 170 -62.86 15.66 65.41
N VAL A 171 -62.45 16.88 65.79
CA VAL A 171 -61.35 17.61 65.12
C VAL A 171 -60.02 16.85 65.20
N ALA A 172 -59.72 16.19 66.32
CA ALA A 172 -58.53 15.34 66.44
C ALA A 172 -58.61 14.13 65.49
N ARG A 173 -59.76 13.45 65.40
CA ARG A 173 -59.97 12.34 64.44
C ARG A 173 -59.84 12.78 62.99
N ALA A 174 -60.36 13.95 62.63
CA ALA A 174 -60.24 14.50 61.29
C ALA A 174 -58.77 14.66 60.88
N ARG A 175 -57.94 15.25 61.75
CA ARG A 175 -56.48 15.39 61.53
C ARG A 175 -55.75 14.05 61.44
N CYS A 176 -56.13 13.06 62.26
CA CYS A 176 -55.56 11.73 62.15
C CYS A 176 -55.89 11.06 60.80
N LEU A 177 -57.14 11.19 60.32
CA LEU A 177 -57.55 10.64 59.02
C LEU A 177 -56.88 11.36 57.84
N GLU A 178 -56.65 12.67 57.95
CA GLU A 178 -55.93 13.48 56.97
C GLU A 178 -54.45 13.02 56.88
N ALA A 179 -53.74 12.95 58.01
CA ALA A 179 -52.37 12.46 58.08
C ALA A 179 -52.23 10.98 57.66
N GLU A 180 -53.21 10.11 57.99
CA GLU A 180 -53.25 8.74 57.47
C GLU A 180 -53.40 8.72 55.94
N SER A 181 -54.14 9.66 55.34
CA SER A 181 -54.29 9.74 53.88
C SER A 181 -53.00 10.22 53.19
N GLU A 182 -52.30 11.20 53.78
CA GLU A 182 -51.01 11.69 53.29
C GLU A 182 -49.92 10.61 53.39
N LEU A 183 -49.82 9.92 54.54
CA LEU A 183 -48.90 8.81 54.74
C LEU A 183 -49.12 7.67 53.71
N ASN A 184 -50.38 7.41 53.35
CA ASN A 184 -50.70 6.44 52.30
C ASN A 184 -50.33 6.94 50.89
N SER A 185 -50.40 8.24 50.59
CA SER A 185 -49.90 8.79 49.31
C SER A 185 -48.39 8.65 49.21
N VAL A 186 -47.64 9.14 50.20
CA VAL A 186 -46.18 9.05 50.27
C VAL A 186 -45.71 7.58 50.18
N ARG A 187 -46.47 6.65 50.78
CA ARG A 187 -46.17 5.21 50.66
C ARG A 187 -46.38 4.66 49.25
N VAL A 188 -47.43 5.08 48.54
CA VAL A 188 -47.66 4.70 47.14
C VAL A 188 -46.56 5.27 46.24
N GLU A 189 -46.18 6.53 46.46
CA GLU A 189 -45.12 7.24 45.73
C GLU A 189 -43.75 6.57 45.93
N LEU A 190 -43.39 6.26 47.18
CA LEU A 190 -42.18 5.50 47.54
C LEU A 190 -42.17 4.11 46.88
N ASP A 191 -43.32 3.44 46.79
CA ASP A 191 -43.42 2.14 46.13
C ASP A 191 -43.41 2.24 44.59
N SER A 192 -43.78 3.36 43.97
CA SER A 192 -43.47 3.63 42.55
C SER A 192 -41.98 3.87 42.34
N LEU A 193 -41.35 4.73 43.14
CA LEU A 193 -39.93 5.06 43.01
C LEU A 193 -39.04 3.81 43.11
N LYS A 194 -39.36 2.87 44.00
CA LYS A 194 -38.68 1.56 44.06
C LYS A 194 -38.74 0.78 42.74
N ARG A 195 -39.91 0.72 42.10
CA ARG A 195 -40.09 0.02 40.81
C ARG A 195 -39.33 0.72 39.68
N GLU A 196 -39.25 2.05 39.73
CA GLU A 196 -38.47 2.84 38.77
C GLU A 196 -36.96 2.62 38.98
N CYS A 197 -36.48 2.56 40.22
CA CYS A 197 -35.10 2.14 40.55
C CYS A 197 -34.80 0.71 40.08
N GLU A 198 -35.70 -0.25 40.31
CA GLU A 198 -35.56 -1.63 39.81
C GLU A 198 -35.46 -1.67 38.27
N LEU A 199 -36.31 -0.92 37.56
CA LEU A 199 -36.27 -0.80 36.10
C LEU A 199 -34.95 -0.17 35.62
N LEU A 200 -34.52 0.94 36.22
CA LEU A 200 -33.26 1.61 35.88
C LEU A 200 -32.03 0.72 36.11
N ILE A 201 -32.04 -0.13 37.14
CA ILE A 201 -30.99 -1.14 37.35
C ILE A 201 -30.97 -2.13 36.17
N THR A 202 -32.13 -2.65 35.74
CA THR A 202 -32.17 -3.58 34.60
C THR A 202 -31.78 -2.92 33.27
N GLU A 203 -32.16 -1.66 33.03
CA GLU A 203 -31.75 -0.92 31.83
C GLU A 203 -30.23 -0.67 31.85
N LYS A 204 -29.67 -0.26 32.98
CA LYS A 204 -28.23 -0.08 33.17
C LYS A 204 -27.46 -1.39 32.95
N ASP A 205 -27.97 -2.53 33.41
CA ASP A 205 -27.35 -3.86 33.16
C ASP A 205 -27.45 -4.29 31.68
N ILE A 206 -28.53 -3.94 30.98
CA ILE A 206 -28.66 -4.15 29.52
C ILE A 206 -27.71 -3.24 28.74
N ALA A 207 -27.57 -1.98 29.15
CA ALA A 207 -26.62 -1.04 28.55
C ALA A 207 -25.16 -1.47 28.77
N PHE A 208 -24.84 -2.00 29.96
CA PHE A 208 -23.52 -2.53 30.29
C PHE A 208 -23.13 -3.70 29.38
N LYS A 209 -24.00 -4.71 29.22
CA LYS A 209 -23.74 -5.85 28.32
C LYS A 209 -23.51 -5.43 26.87
N LYS A 210 -24.29 -4.46 26.36
CA LYS A 210 -24.09 -3.88 25.02
C LYS A 210 -22.76 -3.14 24.89
N ALA A 211 -22.26 -2.53 25.97
CA ALA A 211 -20.94 -1.90 25.99
C ALA A 211 -19.82 -2.96 25.98
N GLU A 212 -19.94 -4.05 26.74
CA GLU A 212 -19.00 -5.19 26.72
C GLU A 212 -18.94 -5.86 25.33
N GLU A 213 -20.11 -6.09 24.70
CA GLU A 213 -20.21 -6.61 23.33
C GLU A 213 -19.51 -5.69 22.31
N ALA A 214 -19.70 -4.37 22.42
CA ALA A 214 -19.06 -3.38 21.56
C ALA A 214 -17.54 -3.28 21.82
N GLU A 215 -17.09 -3.39 23.07
CA GLU A 215 -15.67 -3.39 23.44
C GLU A 215 -14.97 -4.65 22.91
N PHE A 216 -15.60 -5.82 23.02
CA PHE A 216 -15.07 -7.07 22.46
C PHE A 216 -14.99 -7.03 20.93
N ALA A 217 -16.00 -6.45 20.26
CA ALA A 217 -15.95 -6.21 18.82
C ALA A 217 -14.79 -5.25 18.46
N SER A 218 -14.62 -4.15 19.20
CA SER A 218 -13.53 -3.20 19.01
C SER A 218 -12.16 -3.86 19.15
N LYS A 219 -11.93 -4.63 20.22
CA LYS A 219 -10.68 -5.40 20.47
C LYS A 219 -10.38 -6.47 19.43
N THR A 220 -11.41 -6.92 18.70
CA THR A 220 -11.25 -7.88 17.59
C THR A 220 -10.89 -7.17 16.29
N ILE A 221 -11.42 -5.96 16.08
CA ILE A 221 -11.04 -5.09 14.96
C ILE A 221 -9.60 -4.56 15.14
N GLU A 222 -9.26 -4.09 16.35
CA GLU A 222 -7.92 -3.66 16.78
C GLU A 222 -6.87 -4.72 16.41
N ARG A 223 -7.01 -5.95 16.94
CA ARG A 223 -6.11 -7.06 16.62
C ARG A 223 -5.96 -7.32 15.11
N ARG A 224 -7.04 -7.23 14.33
CA ARG A 224 -6.95 -7.43 12.87
C ARG A 224 -6.25 -6.27 12.16
N VAL A 225 -6.27 -5.05 12.70
CA VAL A 225 -5.47 -3.91 12.24
C VAL A 225 -3.99 -4.10 12.59
N GLU A 226 -3.64 -4.62 13.76
CA GLU A 226 -2.25 -5.02 14.06
C GLU A 226 -1.76 -6.13 13.12
N GLU A 227 -2.54 -7.20 12.92
CA GLU A 227 -2.20 -8.29 12.00
C GLU A 227 -1.97 -7.77 10.57
N LEU A 228 -2.88 -6.96 10.03
CA LEU A 228 -2.75 -6.34 8.70
C LEU A 228 -1.54 -5.39 8.62
N SER A 229 -1.18 -4.72 9.72
CA SER A 229 -0.01 -3.84 9.78
C SER A 229 1.29 -4.63 9.71
N VAL A 230 1.36 -5.79 10.36
CA VAL A 230 2.50 -6.72 10.27
C VAL A 230 2.57 -7.37 8.87
N GLU A 231 1.43 -7.80 8.31
CA GLU A 231 1.35 -8.29 6.92
C GLU A 231 1.90 -7.24 5.93
N LEU A 232 1.53 -5.96 6.08
CA LEU A 232 1.98 -4.86 5.24
C LEU A 232 3.49 -4.57 5.38
N ILE A 233 4.05 -4.62 6.59
CA ILE A 233 5.50 -4.47 6.82
C ILE A 233 6.27 -5.61 6.13
N ASN A 234 5.85 -6.86 6.35
CA ASN A 234 6.47 -8.03 5.74
C ASN A 234 6.41 -7.97 4.19
N MET A 235 5.28 -7.54 3.61
CA MET A 235 5.18 -7.35 2.17
C MET A 235 6.08 -6.22 1.64
N LYS A 236 6.25 -5.14 2.40
CA LYS A 236 7.17 -4.06 2.05
C LYS A 236 8.63 -4.56 2.02
N GLU A 237 9.06 -5.27 3.06
CA GLU A 237 10.42 -5.84 3.14
C GLU A 237 10.68 -6.87 2.02
N ALA A 238 9.67 -7.66 1.66
CA ALA A 238 9.73 -8.58 0.52
C ALA A 238 9.87 -7.85 -0.83
N VAL A 239 9.23 -6.68 -1.00
CA VAL A 239 9.38 -5.85 -2.20
C VAL A 239 10.74 -5.15 -2.25
N GLU A 240 11.23 -4.60 -1.12
CA GLU A 240 12.53 -3.94 -1.06
C GLU A 240 13.69 -4.93 -1.31
N SER A 241 13.62 -6.13 -0.74
CA SER A 241 14.59 -7.21 -1.03
C SER A 241 14.50 -7.73 -2.48
N ALA A 242 13.31 -7.84 -3.06
CA ALA A 242 13.15 -8.18 -4.48
C ALA A 242 13.74 -7.10 -5.41
N GLN A 243 13.63 -5.81 -5.06
CA GLN A 243 14.26 -4.71 -5.81
C GLN A 243 15.79 -4.77 -5.75
N VAL A 244 16.38 -5.07 -4.59
CA VAL A 244 17.84 -5.27 -4.45
C VAL A 244 18.32 -6.44 -5.31
N LEU A 245 17.61 -7.58 -5.29
CA LEU A 245 17.94 -8.74 -6.13
C LEU A 245 17.79 -8.43 -7.63
N HIS A 246 16.77 -7.66 -8.03
CA HIS A 246 16.59 -7.23 -9.42
C HIS A 246 17.78 -6.40 -9.90
N LEU A 247 18.21 -5.39 -9.12
CA LEU A 247 19.38 -4.56 -9.44
C LEU A 247 20.67 -5.38 -9.54
N GLN A 248 20.86 -6.37 -8.65
CA GLN A 248 22.00 -7.29 -8.71
C GLN A 248 22.00 -8.15 -9.99
N VAL A 249 20.83 -8.64 -10.41
CA VAL A 249 20.66 -9.40 -11.66
C VAL A 249 20.88 -8.51 -12.89
N GLU A 250 20.48 -7.23 -12.86
CA GLU A 250 20.80 -6.29 -13.95
C GLU A 250 22.30 -6.02 -14.06
N GLN A 251 22.99 -5.83 -12.93
CA GLN A 251 24.46 -5.68 -12.93
C GLN A 251 25.16 -6.93 -13.47
N GLN A 252 24.69 -8.13 -13.12
CA GLN A 252 25.22 -9.39 -13.68
C GLN A 252 24.97 -9.49 -15.20
N ARG A 253 23.76 -9.11 -15.67
CA ARG A 253 23.43 -9.07 -17.11
C ARG A 253 24.29 -8.06 -17.86
N PHE A 254 24.56 -6.89 -17.28
CA PHE A 254 25.44 -5.87 -17.85
C PHE A 254 26.87 -6.41 -17.99
N ASN A 255 27.44 -6.98 -16.92
CA ASN A 255 28.78 -7.57 -16.92
C ASN A 255 28.91 -8.67 -18.00
N ALA A 256 27.98 -9.63 -18.02
CA ALA A 256 27.96 -10.72 -19.01
C ALA A 256 27.67 -10.25 -20.45
N THR A 257 27.19 -9.02 -20.65
CA THR A 257 27.04 -8.40 -21.97
C THR A 257 28.33 -7.70 -22.39
N MET A 258 28.99 -6.98 -21.47
CA MET A 258 30.32 -6.37 -21.68
C MET A 258 31.38 -7.43 -22.01
N GLU A 259 31.37 -8.57 -21.32
CA GLU A 259 32.26 -9.71 -21.59
C GLU A 259 32.07 -10.22 -23.03
N LYS A 260 30.83 -10.48 -23.45
CA LYS A 260 30.50 -10.91 -24.82
C LYS A 260 30.85 -9.88 -25.89
N GLU A 261 30.68 -8.59 -25.60
CA GLU A 261 31.09 -7.52 -26.52
C GLU A 261 32.64 -7.49 -26.67
N GLN A 262 33.36 -7.75 -25.58
CA GLN A 262 34.82 -7.83 -25.60
C GLN A 262 35.35 -9.09 -26.31
N GLU A 263 34.66 -10.23 -26.14
CA GLU A 263 34.91 -11.46 -26.92
C GLU A 263 34.65 -11.22 -28.42
N ALA A 264 33.51 -10.63 -28.78
CA ALA A 264 33.17 -10.30 -30.17
C ALA A 264 34.23 -9.40 -30.82
N LYS A 265 34.72 -8.37 -30.10
CA LYS A 265 35.83 -7.51 -30.54
C LYS A 265 37.17 -8.25 -30.66
N ASN A 266 37.35 -9.39 -30.01
CA ASN A 266 38.55 -10.21 -30.17
C ASN A 266 38.41 -11.12 -31.41
N TRP A 267 37.28 -11.81 -31.55
CA TRP A 267 36.96 -12.58 -32.75
C TRP A 267 36.99 -11.73 -34.04
N GLU A 268 36.54 -10.48 -33.99
CA GLU A 268 36.62 -9.55 -35.13
C GLU A 268 38.06 -9.27 -35.56
N LYS A 269 39.01 -9.15 -34.62
CA LYS A 269 40.44 -8.97 -34.92
C LYS A 269 41.05 -10.23 -35.52
N GLU A 270 40.71 -11.40 -34.96
CA GLU A 270 41.19 -12.69 -35.47
C GLU A 270 40.68 -12.95 -36.89
N MET A 271 39.41 -12.68 -37.17
CA MET A 271 38.83 -12.77 -38.51
C MET A 271 39.52 -11.83 -39.51
N LYS A 272 39.84 -10.58 -39.10
CA LYS A 272 40.62 -9.65 -39.93
C LYS A 272 42.02 -10.18 -40.22
N GLN A 273 42.74 -10.68 -39.22
CA GLN A 273 44.07 -11.30 -39.43
C GLN A 273 44.04 -12.57 -40.29
N LEU A 274 42.93 -13.33 -40.27
CA LEU A 274 42.74 -14.48 -41.16
C LEU A 274 42.40 -14.05 -42.58
N GLN A 275 41.61 -12.98 -42.76
CA GLN A 275 41.34 -12.38 -44.06
C GLN A 275 42.62 -11.83 -44.70
N GLU A 276 43.43 -11.05 -43.98
CA GLU A 276 44.72 -10.53 -44.46
C GLU A 276 45.66 -11.66 -44.94
N LYS A 277 45.69 -12.80 -44.23
CA LYS A 277 46.45 -13.99 -44.62
C LYS A 277 45.87 -14.68 -45.86
N LEU A 278 44.55 -14.73 -45.99
CA LEU A 278 43.88 -15.30 -47.17
C LEU A 278 44.18 -14.48 -48.42
N GLU A 279 44.04 -13.15 -48.33
CA GLU A 279 44.37 -12.22 -49.42
C GLU A 279 45.85 -12.30 -49.83
N PHE A 280 46.76 -12.47 -48.86
CA PHE A 280 48.18 -12.73 -49.12
C PHE A 280 48.43 -14.09 -49.82
N HIS A 281 47.73 -15.15 -49.43
CA HIS A 281 47.83 -16.44 -50.11
C HIS A 281 47.22 -16.42 -51.51
N GLU A 282 46.15 -15.65 -51.75
CA GLU A 282 45.57 -15.44 -53.08
C GLU A 282 46.52 -14.66 -54.01
N GLN A 283 47.24 -13.66 -53.49
CA GLN A 283 48.34 -12.98 -54.20
C GLN A 283 49.50 -13.92 -54.54
N ILE A 284 49.84 -14.87 -53.66
CA ILE A 284 50.84 -15.91 -53.96
C ILE A 284 50.34 -16.84 -55.07
N LEU A 285 49.06 -17.23 -55.05
CA LEU A 285 48.47 -18.13 -56.04
C LEU A 285 48.41 -17.51 -57.45
N SER A 286 48.12 -16.21 -57.57
CA SER A 286 48.15 -15.53 -58.88
C SER A 286 49.57 -15.46 -59.46
N VAL A 287 50.57 -15.08 -58.65
CA VAL A 287 51.99 -15.09 -59.05
C VAL A 287 52.47 -16.50 -59.40
N LEU A 288 52.06 -17.52 -58.65
CA LEU A 288 52.41 -18.91 -58.95
C LEU A 288 51.78 -19.38 -60.27
N ASN A 289 50.55 -18.96 -60.57
CA ASN A 289 49.89 -19.26 -61.83
C ASN A 289 50.59 -18.57 -63.03
N ASP A 290 51.02 -17.32 -62.88
CA ASP A 290 51.81 -16.62 -63.91
C ASP A 290 53.16 -17.29 -64.17
N VAL A 291 53.84 -17.76 -63.11
CA VAL A 291 55.09 -18.54 -63.24
C VAL A 291 54.82 -19.89 -63.91
N LYS A 292 53.72 -20.56 -63.57
CA LYS A 292 53.31 -21.81 -64.23
C LYS A 292 53.05 -21.60 -65.72
N LEU A 293 52.27 -20.57 -66.11
CA LEU A 293 52.00 -20.27 -67.51
C LEU A 293 53.28 -20.01 -68.30
N LYS A 294 54.26 -19.29 -67.72
CA LYS A 294 55.59 -19.12 -68.32
C LYS A 294 56.31 -20.45 -68.50
N PHE A 295 56.38 -21.27 -67.44
CA PHE A 295 57.01 -22.59 -67.49
C PHE A 295 56.36 -23.53 -68.54
N ASP A 296 55.02 -23.50 -68.65
CA ASP A 296 54.29 -24.28 -69.65
C ASP A 296 54.64 -23.80 -71.08
N THR A 297 54.81 -22.49 -71.31
CA THR A 297 55.28 -21.95 -72.61
C THR A 297 56.75 -22.26 -72.90
N GLU A 298 57.65 -22.16 -71.92
CA GLU A 298 59.07 -22.53 -72.09
C GLU A 298 59.23 -24.03 -72.34
N SER A 299 58.42 -24.86 -71.69
CA SER A 299 58.36 -26.31 -71.92
C SER A 299 57.89 -26.65 -73.33
N ALA A 300 56.88 -25.93 -73.86
CA ALA A 300 56.44 -26.08 -75.24
C ALA A 300 57.54 -25.69 -76.25
N LEU A 301 58.26 -24.58 -76.01
CA LEU A 301 59.39 -24.14 -76.83
C LEU A 301 60.55 -25.15 -76.81
N LEU A 302 60.86 -25.73 -75.64
CA LEU A 302 61.87 -26.79 -75.52
C LEU A 302 61.47 -28.06 -76.28
N ILE A 303 60.18 -28.39 -76.33
CA ILE A 303 59.67 -29.52 -77.13
C ILE A 303 59.81 -29.23 -78.62
N SER A 304 59.44 -28.04 -79.11
CA SER A 304 59.63 -27.70 -80.54
C SER A 304 61.11 -27.69 -80.95
N LEU A 305 62.01 -27.16 -80.12
CA LEU A 305 63.44 -27.14 -80.39
C LEU A 305 64.05 -28.55 -80.40
N LYS A 306 63.55 -29.48 -79.56
CA LYS A 306 63.94 -30.90 -79.63
C LYS A 306 63.50 -31.58 -80.93
N VAL A 307 62.31 -31.26 -81.43
CA VAL A 307 61.81 -31.77 -82.73
C VAL A 307 62.64 -31.21 -83.89
N GLU A 308 62.99 -29.93 -83.85
CA GLU A 308 63.85 -29.28 -84.86
C GLU A 308 65.28 -29.85 -84.85
N LEU A 309 65.88 -30.06 -83.67
CA LEU A 309 67.18 -30.73 -83.55
C LEU A 309 67.15 -32.20 -84.04
N ALA A 310 66.08 -32.95 -83.76
CA ALA A 310 65.92 -34.30 -84.29
C ALA A 310 65.87 -34.30 -85.83
N ALA A 311 65.08 -33.39 -86.43
CA ALA A 311 65.03 -33.23 -87.87
C ALA A 311 66.39 -32.82 -88.48
N TYR A 312 67.15 -31.94 -87.81
CA TYR A 312 68.51 -31.59 -88.22
C TYR A 312 69.45 -32.80 -88.16
N VAL A 313 69.43 -33.57 -87.07
CA VAL A 313 70.25 -34.79 -86.90
C VAL A 313 69.89 -35.85 -87.95
N ASP A 314 68.61 -36.04 -88.27
CA ASP A 314 68.18 -36.96 -89.33
C ASP A 314 68.59 -36.51 -90.74
N VAL A 315 68.72 -35.20 -90.98
CA VAL A 315 69.32 -34.67 -92.22
C VAL A 315 70.84 -34.89 -92.22
N LYS A 316 71.49 -34.68 -91.07
CA LYS A 316 72.94 -34.89 -90.89
C LYS A 316 73.36 -36.34 -91.09
N HIS A 317 72.64 -37.30 -90.49
CA HIS A 317 72.88 -38.73 -90.71
C HIS A 317 72.61 -39.15 -92.17
N ARG A 318 71.68 -38.52 -92.88
CA ARG A 318 71.50 -38.74 -94.33
C ARG A 318 72.68 -38.21 -95.16
N GLN A 319 73.20 -37.02 -94.82
CA GLN A 319 74.40 -36.45 -95.43
C GLN A 319 75.66 -37.31 -95.20
N GLU A 320 75.76 -37.95 -94.03
CA GLU A 320 76.92 -38.75 -93.63
C GLU A 320 76.83 -40.21 -94.11
N ALA A 321 75.62 -40.77 -94.20
CA ALA A 321 75.37 -42.08 -94.84
C ALA A 321 75.66 -42.09 -96.36
N GLU A 322 75.68 -40.92 -97.00
CA GLU A 322 76.05 -40.77 -98.43
C GLU A 322 77.58 -40.82 -98.66
N ASN A 323 78.40 -40.84 -97.60
CA ASN A 323 79.87 -40.68 -97.69
C ASN A 323 80.71 -41.87 -97.19
N VAL A 324 80.10 -43.00 -96.78
CA VAL A 324 80.84 -44.21 -96.33
C VAL A 324 80.20 -45.49 -96.87
N ALA A 325 80.69 -46.00 -98.00
CA ALA A 325 80.17 -47.23 -98.64
C ALA A 325 81.24 -48.16 -99.26
N GLU A 326 82.53 -47.91 -98.99
CA GLU A 326 83.69 -48.77 -99.30
C GLU A 326 84.63 -48.72 -98.06
N GLU A 327 85.33 -49.78 -97.63
CA GLU A 327 85.63 -51.07 -98.25
C GLU A 327 85.27 -52.29 -97.37
N LYS A 328 85.33 -53.49 -97.96
CA LYS A 328 85.53 -54.79 -97.25
C LYS A 328 87.05 -55.14 -97.34
N GLN A 329 87.64 -56.18 -96.75
CA GLN A 329 87.18 -57.54 -96.43
C GLN A 329 88.29 -58.32 -95.69
N ASN A 330 87.99 -59.53 -95.20
CA ASN A 330 88.95 -60.62 -94.90
C ASN A 330 89.84 -60.44 -93.64
N LEU A 331 90.47 -61.48 -93.09
CA LEU A 331 90.64 -62.87 -93.56
C LEU A 331 90.37 -63.89 -92.45
N ALA A 332 90.19 -65.16 -92.80
CA ALA A 332 89.65 -66.20 -91.91
C ALA A 332 90.66 -67.32 -91.54
N GLN A 333 90.25 -68.11 -90.53
CA GLN A 333 90.57 -69.54 -90.34
C GLN A 333 91.96 -69.90 -89.79
N LEU A 334 92.08 -70.15 -88.47
CA LEU A 334 93.18 -70.98 -87.94
C LEU A 334 92.85 -71.65 -86.58
N GLY A 335 93.12 -72.96 -86.48
CA GLY A 335 93.26 -73.66 -85.19
C GLY A 335 91.98 -74.28 -84.60
N SER A 336 92.03 -75.59 -84.36
CA SER A 336 90.95 -76.34 -83.68
C SER A 336 90.73 -75.93 -82.21
N ASP A 337 91.64 -75.14 -81.64
CA ASP A 337 91.56 -74.65 -80.27
C ASP A 337 90.75 -73.36 -80.15
N GLU A 338 90.54 -72.58 -81.22
CA GLU A 338 89.72 -71.34 -81.16
C GLU A 338 88.25 -71.66 -80.89
N ALA A 339 87.74 -72.82 -81.34
CA ALA A 339 86.40 -73.30 -80.97
C ALA A 339 86.29 -73.72 -79.49
N VAL A 340 87.42 -74.09 -78.86
CA VAL A 340 87.50 -74.44 -77.44
C VAL A 340 87.70 -73.19 -76.59
N LEU A 341 88.55 -72.25 -77.03
CA LEU A 341 88.77 -70.95 -76.40
C LEU A 341 87.51 -70.09 -76.49
N THR A 342 86.90 -69.87 -77.65
CA THR A 342 85.66 -69.08 -77.75
C THR A 342 84.48 -69.74 -77.03
N LYS A 343 84.51 -71.06 -76.79
CA LYS A 343 83.56 -71.72 -75.90
C LYS A 343 83.90 -71.47 -74.42
N ALA A 344 85.15 -71.63 -74.01
CA ALA A 344 85.60 -71.35 -72.64
C ALA A 344 85.49 -69.86 -72.29
N GLU A 345 85.61 -68.95 -73.25
CA GLU A 345 85.40 -67.51 -73.11
C GLU A 345 83.91 -67.18 -73.01
N LYS A 346 83.03 -67.85 -73.76
CA LYS A 346 81.57 -67.74 -73.58
C LYS A 346 81.14 -68.30 -72.22
N GLU A 347 81.62 -69.47 -71.83
CA GLU A 347 81.38 -70.05 -70.51
C GLU A 347 81.95 -69.15 -69.40
N LEU A 348 83.12 -68.53 -69.60
CA LEU A 348 83.69 -67.53 -68.68
C LEU A 348 82.87 -66.23 -68.64
N GLU A 349 82.33 -65.74 -69.75
CA GLU A 349 81.52 -64.52 -69.78
C GLU A 349 80.10 -64.76 -69.25
N GLU A 350 79.53 -65.93 -69.47
CA GLU A 350 78.31 -66.42 -68.81
C GLU A 350 78.55 -66.57 -67.29
N VAL A 351 79.69 -67.10 -66.87
CA VAL A 351 80.10 -67.15 -65.45
C VAL A 351 80.34 -65.75 -64.87
N LYS A 352 80.97 -64.81 -65.59
CA LYS A 352 81.08 -63.40 -65.17
C LYS A 352 79.72 -62.73 -65.05
N ALA A 353 78.82 -62.94 -66.01
CA ALA A 353 77.46 -62.41 -65.98
C ALA A 353 76.66 -62.99 -64.80
N TYR A 354 76.80 -64.28 -64.53
CA TYR A 354 76.21 -64.94 -63.37
C TYR A 354 76.82 -64.43 -62.04
N ILE A 355 78.13 -64.22 -61.97
CA ILE A 355 78.81 -63.62 -60.82
C ILE A 355 78.36 -62.17 -60.60
N GLN A 356 78.23 -61.36 -61.66
CA GLN A 356 77.76 -59.99 -61.55
C GLN A 356 76.27 -59.93 -61.15
N LYS A 357 75.42 -60.78 -61.74
CA LYS A 357 74.00 -60.91 -61.36
C LYS A 357 73.85 -61.32 -59.90
N SER A 358 74.54 -62.38 -59.46
CA SER A 358 74.50 -62.83 -58.06
C SER A 358 75.11 -61.79 -57.10
N LYS A 359 76.09 -61.00 -57.53
CA LYS A 359 76.63 -59.85 -56.78
C LYS A 359 75.62 -58.69 -56.69
N GLU A 360 74.75 -58.51 -57.67
CA GLU A 360 73.65 -57.55 -57.66
C GLU A 360 72.45 -58.04 -56.84
N GLU A 361 72.13 -59.33 -56.89
CA GLU A 361 71.19 -60.00 -56.00
C GLU A 361 71.70 -59.94 -54.54
N VAL A 362 72.98 -60.17 -54.27
CA VAL A 362 73.57 -60.00 -52.93
C VAL A 362 73.54 -58.53 -52.47
N LYS A 363 73.63 -57.54 -53.38
CA LYS A 363 73.40 -56.12 -53.03
C LYS A 363 71.94 -55.86 -52.67
N SER A 364 70.98 -56.32 -53.49
CA SER A 364 69.54 -56.08 -53.24
C SER A 364 69.05 -56.81 -51.99
N LEU A 365 69.50 -58.05 -51.78
CA LEU A 365 69.29 -58.80 -50.53
C LEU A 365 69.93 -58.10 -49.33
N ARG A 366 71.13 -57.50 -49.45
CA ARG A 366 71.73 -56.71 -48.38
C ARG A 366 70.91 -55.46 -48.05
N ILE A 367 70.39 -54.77 -49.07
CA ILE A 367 69.49 -53.61 -48.89
C ILE A 367 68.20 -54.05 -48.19
N ALA A 368 67.57 -55.13 -48.65
CA ALA A 368 66.38 -55.72 -48.02
C ALA A 368 66.64 -56.11 -46.55
N VAL A 369 67.77 -56.76 -46.26
CA VAL A 369 68.17 -57.10 -44.88
C VAL A 369 68.40 -55.85 -44.03
N SER A 370 68.97 -54.77 -44.57
CA SER A 370 69.06 -53.49 -43.82
C SER A 370 67.69 -52.84 -43.58
N SER A 371 66.78 -52.90 -44.55
CA SER A 371 65.41 -52.40 -44.40
C SER A 371 64.67 -53.16 -43.31
N LEU A 372 64.62 -54.50 -43.43
CA LEU A 372 63.98 -55.40 -42.47
C LEU A 372 64.59 -55.31 -41.07
N LYS A 373 65.90 -55.02 -40.95
CA LYS A 373 66.52 -54.73 -39.63
C LYS A 373 66.02 -53.41 -39.05
N SER A 374 65.95 -52.34 -39.85
CA SER A 374 65.42 -51.05 -39.39
C SER A 374 63.92 -51.10 -39.06
N GLU A 375 63.18 -51.98 -39.72
CA GLU A 375 61.75 -52.22 -39.52
C GLU A 375 61.53 -53.07 -38.27
N LEU A 376 62.33 -54.12 -38.06
CA LEU A 376 62.37 -54.88 -36.80
C LEU A 376 62.76 -54.00 -35.61
N GLU A 377 63.74 -53.10 -35.77
CA GLU A 377 64.14 -52.16 -34.71
C GLU A 377 63.01 -51.18 -34.37
N LYS A 378 62.33 -50.62 -35.39
CA LYS A 378 61.10 -49.82 -35.20
C LYS A 378 60.02 -50.62 -34.47
N GLU A 379 59.72 -51.84 -34.87
CA GLU A 379 58.67 -52.64 -34.23
C GLU A 379 59.05 -53.15 -32.83
N THR A 380 60.33 -53.40 -32.54
CA THR A 380 60.73 -53.65 -31.14
C THR A 380 60.55 -52.41 -30.26
N SER A 381 60.79 -51.20 -30.78
CA SER A 381 60.49 -49.96 -30.07
C SER A 381 58.99 -49.66 -29.94
N SER A 382 58.20 -49.96 -30.98
CA SER A 382 56.74 -49.79 -30.99
C SER A 382 56.12 -50.68 -29.91
N LEU A 383 56.51 -51.96 -29.88
CA LEU A 383 56.07 -53.00 -28.95
C LEU A 383 56.53 -52.70 -27.52
N ALA A 384 57.74 -52.16 -27.31
CA ALA A 384 58.18 -51.69 -26.01
C ALA A 384 57.29 -50.53 -25.49
N SER A 385 56.98 -49.55 -26.34
CA SER A 385 56.08 -48.44 -25.98
C SER A 385 54.64 -48.91 -25.72
N LEU A 386 54.18 -49.94 -26.44
CA LEU A 386 52.87 -50.55 -26.26
C LEU A 386 52.79 -51.31 -24.94
N LYS A 387 53.80 -52.10 -24.59
CA LYS A 387 53.91 -52.75 -23.27
C LYS A 387 53.96 -51.75 -22.11
N GLN A 388 54.62 -50.60 -22.29
CA GLN A 388 54.59 -49.53 -21.29
C GLN A 388 53.17 -48.99 -21.10
N LYS A 389 52.44 -48.72 -22.19
CA LYS A 389 51.03 -48.29 -22.15
C LYS A 389 50.13 -49.35 -21.51
N GLU A 390 50.27 -50.60 -21.90
CA GLU A 390 49.56 -51.75 -21.33
C GLU A 390 49.76 -51.85 -19.81
N ASN A 391 51.01 -51.76 -19.33
CA ASN A 391 51.32 -51.75 -17.90
C ASN A 391 50.67 -50.55 -17.18
N THR A 392 50.66 -49.35 -17.77
CA THR A 392 49.93 -48.22 -17.18
C THR A 392 48.42 -48.43 -17.16
N SER A 393 47.83 -49.02 -18.20
CA SER A 393 46.41 -49.38 -18.24
C SER A 393 46.06 -50.43 -17.18
N ILE A 394 46.90 -51.45 -16.98
CA ILE A 394 46.72 -52.46 -15.92
C ILE A 394 46.72 -51.82 -14.52
N MET A 395 47.62 -50.87 -14.27
CA MET A 395 47.65 -50.11 -13.00
C MET A 395 46.43 -49.20 -12.81
N THR A 396 45.92 -48.58 -13.87
CA THR A 396 44.69 -47.80 -13.82
C THR A 396 43.47 -48.69 -13.58
N ILE A 397 43.41 -49.87 -14.23
CA ILE A 397 42.32 -50.85 -14.05
C ILE A 397 42.30 -51.43 -12.62
N SER A 398 43.46 -51.74 -12.02
CA SER A 398 43.51 -52.24 -10.65
C SER A 398 43.10 -51.17 -9.62
N SER A 399 43.47 -49.91 -9.86
CA SER A 399 43.00 -48.76 -9.05
C SER A 399 41.49 -48.59 -9.13
N HIS A 400 40.90 -48.59 -10.33
CA HIS A 400 39.45 -48.50 -10.50
C HIS A 400 38.70 -49.68 -9.88
N ARG A 401 39.23 -50.90 -9.97
CA ARG A 401 38.63 -52.08 -9.32
C ARG A 401 38.56 -51.90 -7.80
N SER A 402 39.64 -51.45 -7.17
CA SER A 402 39.65 -51.21 -5.71
C SER A 402 38.68 -50.10 -5.27
N LEU A 403 38.45 -49.08 -6.11
CA LEU A 403 37.42 -48.07 -5.86
C LEU A 403 36.00 -48.64 -6.03
N GLN A 404 35.77 -49.49 -7.03
CA GLN A 404 34.48 -50.16 -7.24
C GLN A 404 34.12 -51.09 -6.07
N GLU A 405 35.10 -51.87 -5.58
CA GLU A 405 34.94 -52.76 -4.41
C GLU A 405 34.55 -51.99 -3.15
N LYS A 406 35.16 -50.82 -2.90
CA LYS A 406 34.80 -49.93 -1.77
C LYS A 406 33.39 -49.35 -1.92
N ASN A 407 33.08 -48.79 -3.08
CA ASN A 407 31.77 -48.20 -3.35
C ASN A 407 30.64 -49.24 -3.21
N GLN A 408 30.89 -50.50 -3.59
CA GLN A 408 29.94 -51.59 -3.40
C GLN A 408 29.76 -51.94 -1.91
N ALA A 409 30.84 -52.05 -1.14
CA ALA A 409 30.75 -52.31 0.30
C ALA A 409 30.01 -51.20 1.06
N GLU A 410 30.23 -49.93 0.70
CA GLU A 410 29.48 -48.78 1.24
C GLU A 410 27.98 -48.85 0.89
N HIS A 411 27.65 -49.25 -0.35
CA HIS A 411 26.25 -49.43 -0.77
C HIS A 411 25.55 -50.56 0.00
N GLU A 412 26.22 -51.69 0.20
CA GLU A 412 25.72 -52.82 0.98
C GLU A 412 25.51 -52.43 2.47
N GLU A 413 26.40 -51.61 3.04
CA GLU A 413 26.22 -51.08 4.40
C GLU A 413 25.01 -50.13 4.51
N VAL A 414 24.80 -49.25 3.53
CA VAL A 414 23.63 -48.36 3.45
C VAL A 414 22.33 -49.17 3.34
N GLN A 415 22.30 -50.20 2.49
CA GLN A 415 21.13 -51.07 2.35
C GLN A 415 20.84 -51.88 3.62
N ALA A 416 21.88 -52.33 4.32
CA ALA A 416 21.77 -53.00 5.63
C ALA A 416 21.29 -52.06 6.76
N LYS A 417 21.58 -50.75 6.67
CA LYS A 417 20.99 -49.73 7.55
C LYS A 417 19.52 -49.48 7.22
N GLN A 418 19.17 -49.35 5.94
CA GLN A 418 17.81 -49.04 5.46
C GLN A 418 16.79 -50.15 5.75
N THR A 419 17.22 -51.42 5.77
CA THR A 419 16.35 -52.57 6.10
C THR A 419 16.13 -52.77 7.61
N ARG A 420 16.91 -52.10 8.48
CA ARG A 420 16.86 -52.25 9.95
C ARG A 420 15.86 -51.34 10.66
N THR A 421 15.09 -50.51 9.95
CA THR A 421 14.10 -49.58 10.54
C THR A 421 12.65 -49.79 10.07
N PRO A 422 12.02 -50.97 10.27
CA PRO A 422 10.67 -51.26 9.72
C PRO A 422 9.52 -50.45 10.31
N GLN A 423 9.70 -49.78 11.45
CA GLN A 423 8.59 -49.18 12.20
C GLN A 423 8.24 -47.75 11.76
N GLY A 424 9.22 -46.94 11.31
CA GLY A 424 8.97 -45.62 10.71
C GLY A 424 8.43 -45.69 9.28
N MET A 425 8.67 -46.81 8.58
CA MET A 425 8.29 -47.06 7.18
C MET A 425 6.78 -46.94 6.88
N ARG A 426 5.89 -46.92 7.88
CA ARG A 426 4.44 -46.78 7.67
C ARG A 426 3.87 -45.39 7.90
N GLN A 427 4.52 -44.55 8.71
CA GLN A 427 4.08 -43.16 8.95
C GLN A 427 4.61 -42.23 7.85
N PHE A 428 5.90 -42.37 7.49
CA PHE A 428 6.55 -41.52 6.50
C PHE A 428 5.84 -41.47 5.12
N PRO A 429 5.30 -42.58 4.55
CA PRO A 429 4.53 -42.49 3.30
C PRO A 429 3.17 -41.78 3.43
N GLN A 430 2.56 -41.78 4.62
CA GLN A 430 1.31 -41.05 4.87
C GLN A 430 1.62 -39.56 5.05
N GLU A 431 2.60 -39.20 5.88
CA GLU A 431 3.06 -37.82 6.05
C GLU A 431 3.56 -37.19 4.74
N LEU A 432 4.16 -37.98 3.83
CA LEU A 432 4.49 -37.53 2.49
C LEU A 432 3.25 -37.32 1.61
N LEU A 433 2.26 -38.21 1.66
CA LEU A 433 1.02 -38.08 0.88
C LEU A 433 0.24 -36.84 1.33
N ASP A 434 0.01 -36.70 2.63
CA ASP A 434 -0.69 -35.57 3.25
C ASP A 434 0.01 -34.25 2.86
N ARG A 435 1.35 -34.19 2.96
CA ARG A 435 2.13 -33.01 2.50
C ARG A 435 2.09 -32.77 1.00
N THR A 436 1.93 -33.80 0.16
CA THR A 436 1.70 -33.57 -1.28
C THR A 436 0.31 -33.01 -1.56
N GLU A 437 -0.72 -33.45 -0.84
CA GLU A 437 -2.07 -32.88 -0.95
C GLU A 437 -2.12 -31.44 -0.42
N GLU A 438 -1.48 -31.14 0.71
CA GLU A 438 -1.29 -29.77 1.21
C GLU A 438 -0.53 -28.89 0.20
N ALA A 439 0.56 -29.39 -0.39
CA ALA A 439 1.35 -28.66 -1.36
C ALA A 439 0.59 -28.39 -2.67
N ASP A 440 -0.21 -29.33 -3.16
CA ASP A 440 -1.07 -29.13 -4.34
C ASP A 440 -2.28 -28.23 -4.04
N GLN A 441 -2.84 -28.29 -2.81
CA GLN A 441 -3.83 -27.33 -2.36
C GLN A 441 -3.24 -25.92 -2.31
N ALA A 442 -2.04 -25.74 -1.75
CA ALA A 442 -1.34 -24.45 -1.71
C ALA A 442 -1.02 -23.92 -3.12
N LYS A 443 -0.57 -24.78 -4.06
CA LYS A 443 -0.42 -24.41 -5.48
C LYS A 443 -1.75 -23.96 -6.08
N SER A 444 -2.85 -24.65 -5.79
CA SER A 444 -4.18 -24.30 -6.33
C SER A 444 -4.66 -22.93 -5.84
N GLN A 445 -4.40 -22.60 -4.57
CA GLN A 445 -4.70 -21.31 -3.95
C GLN A 445 -3.78 -20.21 -4.52
N ALA A 446 -2.49 -20.47 -4.64
CA ALA A 446 -1.54 -19.54 -5.28
C ALA A 446 -1.94 -19.24 -6.73
N HIS A 447 -2.27 -20.26 -7.53
CA HIS A 447 -2.77 -20.07 -8.90
C HIS A 447 -4.15 -19.39 -8.95
N PHE A 448 -4.98 -19.47 -7.92
CA PHE A 448 -6.20 -18.68 -7.82
C PHE A 448 -5.89 -17.20 -7.54
N ALA A 449 -5.11 -16.91 -6.50
CA ALA A 449 -4.68 -15.56 -6.15
C ALA A 449 -3.95 -14.85 -7.30
N HIS A 450 -3.10 -15.57 -8.04
CA HIS A 450 -2.39 -15.01 -9.20
C HIS A 450 -3.35 -14.69 -10.36
N ARG A 451 -4.40 -15.49 -10.59
CA ARG A 451 -5.45 -15.21 -11.60
C ARG A 451 -6.35 -14.03 -11.24
N GLU A 452 -6.67 -13.86 -9.95
CA GLU A 452 -7.40 -12.66 -9.52
C GLU A 452 -6.50 -11.41 -9.59
N LEU A 453 -5.21 -11.52 -9.26
CA LEU A 453 -4.23 -10.44 -9.43
C LEU A 453 -4.12 -10.00 -10.90
N THR A 454 -4.02 -10.95 -11.86
CA THR A 454 -3.94 -10.59 -13.28
C THR A 454 -5.21 -9.88 -13.76
N LYS A 455 -6.41 -10.30 -13.32
CA LYS A 455 -7.65 -9.57 -13.63
C LYS A 455 -7.63 -8.15 -13.09
N VAL A 456 -7.24 -7.96 -11.84
CA VAL A 456 -7.17 -6.62 -11.22
C VAL A 456 -6.14 -5.73 -11.95
N MET A 457 -5.04 -6.29 -12.45
CA MET A 457 -4.08 -5.57 -13.29
C MET A 457 -4.67 -5.22 -14.68
N GLU A 458 -5.39 -6.13 -15.32
CA GLU A 458 -6.09 -5.90 -16.60
C GLU A 458 -7.18 -4.82 -16.45
N GLU A 459 -7.97 -4.87 -15.38
CA GLU A 459 -8.99 -3.85 -15.05
C GLU A 459 -8.36 -2.49 -14.72
N ALA A 460 -7.21 -2.46 -14.02
CA ALA A 460 -6.48 -1.23 -13.72
C ALA A 460 -5.88 -0.58 -14.97
N GLU A 461 -5.27 -1.35 -15.88
CA GLU A 461 -4.77 -0.81 -17.16
C GLU A 461 -5.92 -0.39 -18.08
N LEU A 462 -7.06 -1.10 -18.08
CA LEU A 462 -8.27 -0.66 -18.79
C LEU A 462 -8.82 0.66 -18.23
N ALA A 463 -8.85 0.81 -16.91
CA ALA A 463 -9.26 2.05 -16.24
C ALA A 463 -8.31 3.22 -16.58
N LYS A 464 -6.99 2.99 -16.51
CA LYS A 464 -5.92 3.94 -16.86
C LYS A 464 -5.98 4.37 -18.34
N ALA A 465 -6.19 3.43 -19.27
CA ALA A 465 -6.43 3.73 -20.67
C ALA A 465 -7.70 4.58 -20.84
N SER A 466 -8.80 4.24 -20.15
CA SER A 466 -10.05 5.01 -20.20
C SER A 466 -9.86 6.45 -19.69
N ALA A 467 -9.09 6.63 -18.60
CA ALA A 467 -8.77 7.93 -18.02
C ALA A 467 -7.96 8.79 -19.00
N SER A 468 -6.94 8.24 -19.66
CA SER A 468 -6.19 8.94 -20.72
C SER A 468 -7.09 9.38 -21.89
N THR A 469 -8.04 8.54 -22.33
CA THR A 469 -9.02 8.99 -23.34
C THR A 469 -9.97 10.08 -22.85
N MET A 470 -10.22 10.16 -21.54
CA MET A 470 -11.03 11.23 -20.95
C MET A 470 -10.22 12.55 -20.87
N GLU A 471 -8.95 12.46 -20.50
CA GLU A 471 -8.03 13.61 -20.47
C GLU A 471 -7.88 14.23 -21.87
N LEU A 472 -7.65 13.42 -22.90
CA LEU A 472 -7.56 13.89 -24.29
C LEU A 472 -8.86 14.57 -24.78
N ARG A 473 -10.03 14.07 -24.36
CA ARG A 473 -11.33 14.73 -24.64
C ARG A 473 -11.45 16.06 -23.90
N LEU A 474 -11.03 16.13 -22.65
CA LEU A 474 -11.04 17.35 -21.85
C LEU A 474 -10.09 18.41 -22.42
N GLN A 475 -8.89 18.02 -22.88
CA GLN A 475 -7.97 18.90 -23.63
C GLN A 475 -8.58 19.37 -24.97
N ALA A 476 -9.33 18.52 -25.68
CA ALA A 476 -10.04 18.92 -26.90
C ALA A 476 -11.16 19.92 -26.63
N VAL A 477 -11.97 19.70 -25.59
CA VAL A 477 -13.04 20.62 -25.15
C VAL A 477 -12.47 21.96 -24.71
N PHE A 478 -11.30 22.01 -24.03
CA PHE A 478 -10.65 23.29 -23.73
C PHE A 478 -10.26 24.06 -25.00
N LYS A 479 -9.68 23.40 -26.01
CA LYS A 479 -9.37 24.03 -27.30
C LYS A 479 -10.62 24.48 -28.06
N GLU A 480 -11.72 23.73 -27.97
CA GLU A 480 -13.02 24.13 -28.51
C GLU A 480 -13.59 25.36 -27.80
N ILE A 481 -13.47 25.43 -26.46
CA ILE A 481 -13.85 26.62 -25.67
C ILE A 481 -12.97 27.84 -26.02
N GLU A 482 -11.69 27.66 -26.28
CA GLU A 482 -10.79 28.73 -26.75
C GLU A 482 -11.16 29.20 -28.16
N ALA A 483 -11.43 28.27 -29.08
CA ALA A 483 -11.92 28.59 -30.43
C ALA A 483 -13.30 29.25 -30.42
N ALA A 484 -14.19 28.84 -29.50
CA ALA A 484 -15.49 29.48 -29.31
C ALA A 484 -15.33 30.90 -28.76
N LYS A 485 -14.40 31.15 -27.83
CA LYS A 485 -14.11 32.50 -27.31
C LYS A 485 -13.46 33.42 -28.36
N THR A 486 -12.58 32.90 -29.22
CA THR A 486 -12.01 33.70 -30.32
C THR A 486 -13.04 33.96 -31.42
N SER A 487 -13.87 32.98 -31.75
CA SER A 487 -15.03 33.13 -32.64
C SER A 487 -16.03 34.15 -32.08
N GLU A 488 -16.39 34.07 -30.81
CA GLU A 488 -17.27 35.04 -30.14
C GLU A 488 -16.67 36.46 -30.16
N LYS A 489 -15.36 36.60 -29.93
CA LYS A 489 -14.68 37.90 -30.08
C LYS A 489 -14.77 38.41 -31.52
N LEU A 490 -14.45 37.57 -32.51
CA LEU A 490 -14.55 37.92 -33.93
C LEU A 490 -15.99 38.30 -34.31
N SER A 491 -17.01 37.60 -33.79
CA SER A 491 -18.42 37.93 -33.99
C SER A 491 -18.78 39.26 -33.35
N ARG A 492 -18.35 39.54 -32.10
CA ARG A 492 -18.59 40.85 -31.46
C ARG A 492 -17.89 42.00 -32.20
N ASP A 493 -16.68 41.77 -32.71
CA ASP A 493 -15.93 42.79 -33.45
C ASP A 493 -16.46 42.96 -34.89
N ALA A 494 -17.00 41.90 -35.50
CA ALA A 494 -17.73 41.97 -36.77
C ALA A 494 -19.11 42.63 -36.63
N ILE A 495 -19.83 42.40 -35.53
CA ILE A 495 -21.08 43.13 -35.24
C ILE A 495 -20.80 44.63 -35.14
N LYS A 496 -19.77 45.06 -34.40
CA LYS A 496 -19.34 46.48 -34.38
C LYS A 496 -18.97 47.02 -35.77
N ALA A 497 -18.42 46.19 -36.66
CA ALA A 497 -18.13 46.61 -38.03
C ALA A 497 -19.43 46.77 -38.86
N VAL A 498 -20.39 45.86 -38.74
CA VAL A 498 -21.68 45.89 -39.46
C VAL A 498 -22.65 46.92 -38.89
N GLU A 499 -22.58 47.26 -37.59
CA GLU A 499 -23.25 48.42 -37.00
C GLU A 499 -22.86 49.74 -37.70
N ASN A 500 -21.70 49.78 -38.36
CA ASN A 500 -21.24 50.91 -39.16
C ASN A 500 -21.50 50.76 -40.68
N ILE A 501 -22.14 49.68 -41.13
CA ILE A 501 -22.44 49.39 -42.56
C ILE A 501 -23.93 49.12 -42.73
N HIS A 502 -24.71 50.17 -42.98
CA HIS A 502 -26.10 50.07 -43.45
C HIS A 502 -26.13 49.73 -44.96
N GLU A 503 -25.95 48.45 -45.31
CA GLU A 503 -26.21 47.97 -46.67
C GLU A 503 -27.41 47.02 -46.72
N VAL A 504 -28.30 47.27 -47.68
CA VAL A 504 -29.68 46.77 -47.66
C VAL A 504 -29.79 45.44 -48.41
N LEU A 505 -29.78 44.33 -47.65
CA LEU A 505 -30.18 43.03 -48.20
C LEU A 505 -31.71 42.91 -48.18
N THR A 506 -32.35 43.14 -49.32
CA THR A 506 -33.82 43.17 -49.46
C THR A 506 -34.45 41.78 -49.36
N ILE A 507 -34.61 41.28 -48.13
CA ILE A 507 -35.52 40.19 -47.80
C ILE A 507 -36.97 40.67 -48.08
N PRO A 508 -37.86 39.86 -48.70
CA PRO A 508 -39.27 40.21 -48.86
C PRO A 508 -39.91 40.60 -47.52
N LEU A 509 -40.76 41.63 -47.50
CA LEU A 509 -41.29 42.19 -46.25
C LEU A 509 -42.04 41.14 -45.41
N GLU A 510 -42.76 40.23 -46.05
CA GLU A 510 -43.45 39.09 -45.44
C GLU A 510 -42.46 38.10 -44.79
N GLU A 511 -41.36 37.78 -45.46
CA GLU A 511 -40.32 36.89 -44.93
C GLU A 511 -39.54 37.54 -43.79
N TYR A 512 -39.18 38.81 -43.92
CA TYR A 512 -38.56 39.59 -42.85
C TYR A 512 -39.47 39.65 -41.61
N ASN A 513 -40.76 39.92 -41.80
CA ASN A 513 -41.74 39.95 -40.71
C ASN A 513 -41.96 38.56 -40.08
N ALA A 514 -41.91 37.47 -40.86
CA ALA A 514 -42.02 36.11 -40.35
C ALA A 514 -40.76 35.69 -39.55
N LEU A 515 -39.56 35.96 -40.08
CA LEU A 515 -38.29 35.74 -39.40
C LEU A 515 -38.18 36.59 -38.13
N SER A 516 -38.55 37.88 -38.20
CA SER A 516 -38.57 38.78 -37.05
C SER A 516 -39.54 38.30 -35.96
N LYS A 517 -40.78 37.92 -36.30
CA LYS A 517 -41.72 37.32 -35.31
C LYS A 517 -41.13 36.07 -34.66
N LYS A 518 -40.61 35.14 -35.47
CA LYS A 518 -40.01 33.88 -34.98
C LYS A 518 -38.75 34.10 -34.12
N ALA A 519 -37.94 35.11 -34.43
CA ALA A 519 -36.80 35.52 -33.62
C ALA A 519 -37.26 36.10 -32.28
N ASN A 520 -38.22 37.04 -32.29
CA ASN A 520 -38.81 37.63 -31.09
C ASN A 520 -39.52 36.58 -30.20
N GLU A 521 -40.15 35.57 -30.79
CA GLU A 521 -40.76 34.43 -30.07
C GLU A 521 -39.69 33.54 -29.43
N ALA A 522 -38.62 33.21 -30.16
CA ALA A 522 -37.49 32.46 -29.63
C ALA A 522 -36.76 33.23 -28.51
N GLU A 523 -36.61 34.55 -28.65
CA GLU A 523 -36.01 35.42 -27.64
C GLU A 523 -36.87 35.51 -26.38
N LYS A 524 -38.20 35.67 -26.50
CA LYS A 524 -39.13 35.60 -25.36
C LYS A 524 -39.01 34.27 -24.62
N LEU A 525 -39.04 33.14 -25.34
CA LEU A 525 -38.89 31.81 -24.75
C LEU A 525 -37.49 31.59 -24.13
N ALA A 526 -36.45 32.28 -24.61
CA ALA A 526 -35.12 32.27 -24.00
C ALA A 526 -35.07 33.15 -22.73
N ASN A 527 -35.65 34.35 -22.78
CA ASN A 527 -35.73 35.29 -21.66
C ASN A 527 -36.60 34.73 -20.52
N GLU A 528 -37.73 34.08 -20.80
CA GLU A 528 -38.57 33.38 -19.82
C GLU A 528 -37.78 32.26 -19.10
N LYS A 529 -37.03 31.44 -19.86
CA LYS A 529 -36.16 30.40 -19.30
C LYS A 529 -35.01 30.99 -18.49
N LEU A 530 -34.42 32.10 -18.94
CA LEU A 530 -33.36 32.82 -18.23
C LEU A 530 -33.87 33.37 -16.91
N ILE A 531 -35.05 34.02 -16.89
CA ILE A 531 -35.69 34.52 -15.67
C ILE A 531 -35.96 33.37 -14.70
N ALA A 532 -36.57 32.27 -15.17
CA ALA A 532 -36.84 31.09 -14.34
C ALA A 532 -35.56 30.48 -13.75
N ALA A 533 -34.50 30.33 -14.55
CA ALA A 533 -33.19 29.84 -14.08
C ALA A 533 -32.53 30.82 -13.09
N VAL A 534 -32.60 32.12 -13.34
CA VAL A 534 -32.08 33.17 -12.44
C VAL A 534 -32.83 33.17 -11.10
N ASP A 535 -34.15 32.97 -11.09
CA ASP A 535 -34.93 32.90 -9.86
C ASP A 535 -34.71 31.60 -9.08
N GLN A 536 -34.48 30.47 -9.77
CA GLN A 536 -33.97 29.24 -9.14
C GLN A 536 -32.58 29.47 -8.51
N ILE A 537 -31.66 30.15 -9.20
CA ILE A 537 -30.34 30.51 -8.65
C ILE A 537 -30.47 31.46 -7.44
N LYS A 538 -31.38 32.44 -7.48
CA LYS A 538 -31.66 33.31 -6.31
C LYS A 538 -32.26 32.51 -5.14
N ALA A 539 -33.12 31.52 -5.40
CA ALA A 539 -33.65 30.64 -4.36
C ALA A 539 -32.54 29.78 -3.73
N ALA A 540 -31.74 29.11 -4.56
CA ALA A 540 -30.60 28.29 -4.13
C ALA A 540 -29.58 29.09 -3.29
N LYS A 541 -29.23 30.31 -3.71
CA LYS A 541 -28.33 31.19 -2.96
C LYS A 541 -28.90 31.65 -1.61
N ARG A 542 -30.22 31.82 -1.48
CA ARG A 542 -30.86 32.10 -0.18
C ARG A 542 -30.76 30.89 0.75
N THR A 543 -31.06 29.68 0.26
CA THR A 543 -30.91 28.45 1.05
C THR A 543 -29.47 28.16 1.43
N GLU A 544 -28.51 28.41 0.53
CA GLU A 544 -27.08 28.29 0.80
C GLU A 544 -26.65 29.25 1.93
N SER A 545 -27.07 30.52 1.87
CA SER A 545 -26.79 31.52 2.91
C SER A 545 -27.35 31.10 4.28
N MET A 546 -28.60 30.60 4.32
CA MET A 546 -29.21 30.09 5.55
C MET A 546 -28.47 28.88 6.12
N ILE A 547 -27.99 27.95 5.28
CA ILE A 547 -27.22 26.78 5.70
C ILE A 547 -25.85 27.22 6.24
N ARG A 548 -25.14 28.13 5.54
CA ARG A 548 -23.88 28.73 6.01
C ARG A 548 -24.05 29.42 7.38
N GLN A 549 -25.14 30.17 7.58
CA GLN A 549 -25.42 30.84 8.86
C GLN A 549 -25.69 29.84 10.00
N LYS A 550 -26.46 28.78 9.75
CA LYS A 550 -26.69 27.71 10.75
C LYS A 550 -25.39 26.98 11.12
N LEU A 551 -24.54 26.69 10.14
CA LEU A 551 -23.24 26.05 10.35
C LEU A 551 -22.31 26.92 11.21
N GLU A 552 -22.26 28.23 10.95
CA GLU A 552 -21.49 29.21 11.73
C GLU A 552 -21.96 29.30 13.20
N ILE A 553 -23.27 29.23 13.44
CA ILE A 553 -23.84 29.18 14.81
C ILE A 553 -23.43 27.88 15.51
N SER A 554 -23.57 26.73 14.83
CA SER A 554 -23.16 25.43 15.38
C SER A 554 -21.66 25.37 15.71
N PHE A 555 -20.79 25.96 14.89
CA PHE A 555 -19.37 26.07 15.19
C PHE A 555 -19.09 26.93 16.44
N LYS A 556 -19.81 28.04 16.62
CA LYS A 556 -19.71 28.89 17.82
C LYS A 556 -20.17 28.15 19.08
N GLU A 557 -21.31 27.47 19.04
CA GLU A 557 -21.77 26.63 20.16
C GLU A 557 -20.78 25.51 20.49
N LYS A 558 -20.23 24.84 19.46
CA LYS A 558 -19.22 23.78 19.63
C LYS A 558 -17.91 24.33 20.21
N LYS A 559 -17.55 25.59 19.94
CA LYS A 559 -16.44 26.28 20.59
C LYS A 559 -16.75 26.57 22.07
N MET A 560 -17.89 27.19 22.37
CA MET A 560 -18.30 27.48 23.76
C MET A 560 -18.38 26.20 24.62
N LYS A 561 -18.95 25.12 24.09
CA LYS A 561 -19.01 23.80 24.77
C LYS A 561 -17.63 23.20 25.04
N ARG A 562 -16.64 23.40 24.14
CA ARG A 562 -15.24 22.99 24.35
C ARG A 562 -14.50 23.88 25.36
N GLU A 563 -14.85 25.15 25.46
CA GLU A 563 -14.30 26.08 26.45
C GLU A 563 -14.82 25.73 27.85
N ALA A 564 -16.14 25.63 28.03
CA ALA A 564 -16.74 25.17 29.29
C ALA A 564 -16.25 23.78 29.75
N LEU A 565 -16.00 22.84 28.82
CA LEU A 565 -15.42 21.53 29.14
C LEU A 565 -14.00 21.67 29.69
N ARG A 566 -13.14 22.51 29.09
CA ARG A 566 -11.77 22.74 29.57
C ARG A 566 -11.78 23.35 30.97
N ASP A 567 -12.58 24.39 31.17
CA ASP A 567 -12.71 25.08 32.46
C ASP A 567 -13.20 24.11 33.56
N ALA A 568 -14.15 23.22 33.22
CA ALA A 568 -14.62 22.17 34.12
C ALA A 568 -13.54 21.14 34.45
N THR A 569 -12.75 20.69 33.47
CA THR A 569 -11.61 19.78 33.73
C THR A 569 -10.51 20.44 34.56
N GLU A 570 -10.17 21.70 34.30
CA GLU A 570 -9.17 22.43 35.08
C GLU A 570 -9.64 22.62 36.54
N LYS A 571 -10.92 22.93 36.75
CA LYS A 571 -11.52 23.00 38.09
C LYS A 571 -11.53 21.65 38.79
N ALA A 572 -11.75 20.55 38.06
CA ALA A 572 -11.71 19.19 38.61
C ALA A 572 -10.28 18.78 39.03
N GLU A 573 -9.25 19.04 38.22
CA GLU A 573 -7.87 18.77 38.61
C GLU A 573 -7.44 19.64 39.80
N LYS A 574 -7.77 20.94 39.83
CA LYS A 574 -7.51 21.80 40.99
C LYS A 574 -8.20 21.30 42.28
N ALA A 575 -9.39 20.71 42.17
CA ALA A 575 -10.07 20.08 43.30
C ALA A 575 -9.36 18.79 43.77
N LYS A 576 -8.82 17.98 42.85
CA LYS A 576 -7.98 16.81 43.20
C LYS A 576 -6.67 17.24 43.87
N GLU A 577 -5.99 18.25 43.35
CA GLU A 577 -4.79 18.83 43.98
C GLU A 577 -5.08 19.33 45.39
N GLY A 578 -6.18 20.08 45.58
CA GLY A 578 -6.61 20.55 46.89
C GLY A 578 -6.89 19.42 47.87
N LYS A 579 -7.58 18.35 47.41
CA LYS A 579 -7.78 17.13 48.20
C LYS A 579 -6.45 16.49 48.60
N LEU A 580 -5.51 16.33 47.66
CA LEU A 580 -4.22 15.70 47.92
C LEU A 580 -3.37 16.50 48.91
N LYS A 581 -3.39 17.84 48.84
CA LYS A 581 -2.72 18.74 49.79
C LYS A 581 -3.29 18.58 51.20
N MET A 582 -4.61 18.69 51.36
CA MET A 582 -5.26 18.46 52.67
C MET A 582 -5.05 17.04 53.20
N GLU A 583 -5.00 16.02 52.33
CA GLU A 583 -4.71 14.65 52.76
C GLU A 583 -3.26 14.50 53.23
N GLN A 584 -2.30 15.17 52.58
CA GLN A 584 -0.90 15.22 53.04
C GLN A 584 -0.79 15.92 54.40
N GLU A 585 -1.33 17.14 54.54
CA GLU A 585 -1.37 17.87 55.81
C GLU A 585 -1.99 17.03 56.94
N LEU A 586 -3.05 16.28 56.64
CA LEU A 586 -3.70 15.38 57.60
C LEU A 586 -2.90 14.08 57.87
N ARG A 587 -1.95 13.68 57.01
CA ARG A 587 -0.98 12.62 57.34
C ARG A 587 0.12 13.16 58.24
N GLU A 588 0.64 14.36 57.94
CA GLU A 588 1.65 15.04 58.73
C GLU A 588 1.14 15.37 60.14
N TRP A 589 -0.06 15.93 60.27
CA TRP A 589 -0.71 16.18 61.56
C TRP A 589 -0.93 14.90 62.39
N ARG A 590 -1.36 13.79 61.76
CA ARG A 590 -1.48 12.49 62.46
C ARG A 590 -0.12 11.99 62.95
N ALA A 591 0.94 12.14 62.15
CA ALA A 591 2.28 11.74 62.53
C ALA A 591 2.83 12.60 63.68
N GLU A 592 2.65 13.92 63.63
CA GLU A 592 3.04 14.83 64.71
C GLU A 592 2.25 14.54 66.00
N ASN A 593 0.93 14.33 65.90
CA ASN A 593 0.10 14.04 67.06
C ASN A 593 0.47 12.68 67.71
N GLU A 594 0.83 11.66 66.92
CA GLU A 594 1.35 10.39 67.45
C GLU A 594 2.76 10.54 68.07
N GLN A 595 3.62 11.43 67.54
CA GLN A 595 4.89 11.78 68.20
C GLN A 595 4.66 12.50 69.53
N ARG A 596 3.74 13.49 69.57
CA ARG A 596 3.31 14.16 70.81
C ARG A 596 2.72 13.17 71.82
N ARG A 597 1.91 12.21 71.35
CA ARG A 597 1.35 11.13 72.19
C ARG A 597 2.47 10.30 72.81
N LYS A 598 3.45 9.84 72.03
CA LYS A 598 4.62 9.08 72.50
C LYS A 598 5.51 9.88 73.47
N ALA A 599 5.73 11.17 73.22
CA ALA A 599 6.43 12.03 74.16
C ALA A 599 5.65 12.15 75.48
N SER A 600 4.33 12.35 75.41
CA SER A 600 3.47 12.39 76.60
C SER A 600 3.36 11.06 77.33
N GLU A 601 3.53 9.90 76.66
CA GLU A 601 3.64 8.60 77.32
C GLU A 601 4.97 8.42 78.07
N ALA A 602 6.07 8.93 77.50
CA ALA A 602 7.36 8.97 78.19
C ALA A 602 7.32 9.87 79.44
N ASP A 603 6.68 11.04 79.35
CA ASP A 603 6.47 11.93 80.51
C ASP A 603 5.46 11.36 81.52
N ALA A 604 4.35 10.77 81.06
CA ALA A 604 3.32 10.18 81.92
C ALA A 604 3.82 8.94 82.69
N SER A 605 4.86 8.26 82.21
CA SER A 605 5.58 7.24 82.97
C SER A 605 6.26 7.77 84.25
N SER A 606 6.27 9.09 84.49
CA SER A 606 6.77 9.70 85.73
C SER A 606 5.69 10.03 86.78
N LYS A 607 4.43 10.28 86.39
CA LYS A 607 3.33 10.68 87.30
C LYS A 607 1.97 10.26 86.75
N GLY A 608 1.26 9.38 87.46
CA GLY A 608 -0.07 8.91 87.08
C GLY A 608 -1.18 9.32 88.04
N GLN A 609 -2.29 9.84 87.50
CA GLN A 609 -3.66 9.62 87.99
C GLN A 609 -4.69 10.03 86.91
N PRO A 610 -5.82 9.32 86.76
CA PRO A 610 -6.82 9.61 85.71
C PRO A 610 -7.93 10.56 86.20
N MET A 611 -8.51 11.33 85.28
CA MET A 611 -9.80 12.01 85.48
C MET A 611 -10.63 12.04 84.19
N ASN A 612 -11.95 12.11 84.35
CA ASN A 612 -12.93 11.86 83.30
C ASN A 612 -13.61 13.16 82.85
N VAL A 613 -13.58 13.49 81.54
CA VAL A 613 -14.08 14.78 81.02
C VAL A 613 -15.20 14.56 79.99
N ARG A 614 -16.38 15.06 80.35
CA ARG A 614 -17.61 15.02 79.55
C ARG A 614 -17.70 16.27 78.68
N TYR A 615 -17.49 16.15 77.37
CA TYR A 615 -17.53 17.29 76.46
C TYR A 615 -18.95 17.77 76.16
N PHE A 616 -19.11 19.09 76.11
CA PHE A 616 -20.35 19.83 75.93
C PHE A 616 -20.25 20.61 74.61
N TRP A 617 -21.05 20.23 73.62
CA TRP A 617 -21.16 20.96 72.36
C TRP A 617 -22.44 21.80 72.37
N LYS A 618 -22.31 23.08 72.01
CA LYS A 618 -23.38 24.07 72.06
C LYS A 618 -23.71 24.51 70.63
N SER A 619 -24.98 24.34 70.23
CA SER A 619 -25.46 24.86 68.94
C SER A 619 -25.35 26.39 68.89
N PHE A 620 -25.17 26.93 67.69
CA PHE A 620 -24.95 28.35 67.45
C PHE A 620 -25.82 28.83 66.29
N ASP A 621 -27.01 29.31 66.60
CA ASP A 621 -27.79 30.23 65.75
C ASP A 621 -28.78 31.01 66.63
N ASP A 622 -28.74 32.35 66.53
CA ASP A 622 -29.71 33.31 67.09
C ASP A 622 -29.66 34.56 66.21
N GLY A 623 -30.79 34.99 65.68
CA GLY A 623 -30.86 35.96 64.58
C GLY A 623 -32.28 36.46 64.34
N ARG A 624 -32.84 37.15 65.33
CA ARG A 624 -34.23 37.65 65.33
C ARG A 624 -34.44 38.91 64.48
N ASP A 625 -35.66 39.06 63.97
CA ASP A 625 -36.15 40.30 63.35
C ASP A 625 -36.16 41.48 64.34
N ILE A 626 -35.71 42.67 63.90
CA ILE A 626 -36.27 43.96 64.34
C ILE A 626 -36.26 44.94 63.15
N ASN A 627 -37.33 45.71 62.98
CA ASN A 627 -37.47 46.78 61.97
C ASN A 627 -36.70 48.08 62.37
N GLY A 628 -36.31 48.89 61.38
CA GLY A 628 -36.46 50.35 61.51
C GLY A 628 -35.34 51.28 61.01
N THR A 629 -35.70 52.06 59.97
CA THR A 629 -35.27 53.46 59.70
C THR A 629 -33.85 53.76 59.18
N ASP A 630 -33.82 54.32 57.96
CA ASP A 630 -32.76 55.16 57.34
C ASP A 630 -32.50 56.50 58.09
N PRO A 631 -31.50 57.36 57.75
CA PRO A 631 -30.61 57.33 56.57
C PRO A 631 -29.09 57.57 56.79
N ALA A 632 -28.34 57.37 55.69
CA ALA A 632 -27.06 58.04 55.32
C ALA A 632 -25.84 57.92 56.28
N SER A 633 -24.77 57.24 55.87
CA SER A 633 -23.79 57.84 54.94
C SER A 633 -22.82 56.86 54.26
N SER A 634 -22.49 57.15 53.00
CA SER A 634 -21.14 57.20 52.38
C SER A 634 -19.98 56.37 52.97
N ALA A 635 -19.18 55.60 52.21
CA ALA A 635 -19.11 55.42 50.75
C ALA A 635 -18.29 54.15 50.35
N LEU A 636 -18.06 53.95 49.04
CA LEU A 636 -17.29 52.86 48.38
C LEU A 636 -18.05 51.51 48.40
N ARG A 637 -18.66 50.96 47.33
CA ARG A 637 -18.24 50.76 45.90
C ARG A 637 -16.85 50.10 45.81
N VAL A 638 -16.62 48.98 45.12
CA VAL A 638 -17.02 48.55 43.74
C VAL A 638 -17.03 47.02 43.67
N ASN A 639 -17.83 46.27 42.88
CA ASN A 639 -19.11 46.44 42.15
C ASN A 639 -19.60 45.03 41.75
N SER A 640 -20.91 44.81 41.51
CA SER A 640 -21.43 43.67 40.72
C SER A 640 -22.91 43.86 40.33
N THR A 641 -23.20 43.99 39.03
CA THR A 641 -24.54 44.18 38.43
C THR A 641 -24.49 43.86 36.91
N PRO A 642 -25.62 43.65 36.21
CA PRO A 642 -26.87 43.00 36.65
C PRO A 642 -27.38 41.94 35.63
N ASN A 643 -28.34 41.10 36.04
CA ASN A 643 -29.13 40.25 35.15
C ASN A 643 -30.38 41.01 34.63
N PRO A 644 -30.64 41.13 33.30
CA PRO A 644 -31.78 41.87 32.77
C PRO A 644 -32.85 41.02 32.04
N ASN A 645 -34.07 41.06 32.58
CA ASN A 645 -35.38 40.91 31.91
C ASN A 645 -35.73 39.53 31.27
N ARG A 646 -36.95 38.97 31.39
CA ARG A 646 -38.32 39.47 31.70
C ARG A 646 -39.04 40.23 30.56
N SER A 647 -39.59 39.44 29.64
CA SER A 647 -40.88 39.60 28.92
C SER A 647 -41.32 40.96 28.36
N TYR A 648 -41.62 41.00 27.05
CA TYR A 648 -42.70 41.81 26.49
C TYR A 648 -43.50 41.01 25.45
N SER A 649 -44.80 41.27 25.39
CA SER A 649 -45.74 40.78 24.38
C SER A 649 -46.56 41.97 23.89
N VAL A 650 -46.70 42.11 22.57
CA VAL A 650 -47.52 43.13 21.91
C VAL A 650 -48.23 42.48 20.73
N ASN A 651 -49.44 42.94 20.44
CA ASN A 651 -50.40 42.28 19.56
C ASN A 651 -50.88 43.22 18.43
N GLN A 652 -51.60 42.65 17.46
CA GLN A 652 -52.31 43.28 16.33
C GLN A 652 -51.47 43.69 15.08
N GLY A 653 -51.94 43.40 13.86
CA GLY A 653 -53.12 42.57 13.56
C GLY A 653 -53.55 42.41 12.09
N HIS A 654 -54.42 41.41 11.91
CA HIS A 654 -55.60 41.33 11.02
C HIS A 654 -55.48 41.57 9.50
N VAL A 655 -55.57 40.48 8.72
CA VAL A 655 -56.60 40.28 7.66
C VAL A 655 -57.05 38.80 7.67
N SER A 656 -58.28 38.51 7.25
CA SER A 656 -59.01 37.25 7.36
C SER A 656 -58.93 36.33 6.11
N VAL A 657 -59.26 35.03 6.28
CA VAL A 657 -60.45 34.37 5.64
C VAL A 657 -60.49 32.84 5.84
N SER A 658 -61.71 32.30 6.07
CA SER A 658 -62.20 30.91 5.90
C SER A 658 -61.88 29.80 6.92
N VAL A 659 -62.86 28.89 7.06
CA VAL A 659 -63.00 27.73 7.96
C VAL A 659 -63.74 26.63 7.16
N PRO A 660 -63.35 25.34 7.25
CA PRO A 660 -64.14 24.29 7.94
C PRO A 660 -63.32 23.62 9.07
N GLU A 661 -63.81 23.27 10.26
CA GLU A 661 -65.00 22.48 10.64
C GLU A 661 -64.87 20.97 10.32
N GLY A 662 -64.82 20.08 11.34
CA GLY A 662 -64.51 18.65 11.07
C GLY A 662 -64.42 17.57 12.17
N ARG A 663 -65.06 17.70 13.34
CA ARG A 663 -65.44 16.59 14.28
C ARG A 663 -64.37 15.68 14.97
N ALA A 664 -64.53 15.63 16.31
CA ALA A 664 -64.60 14.43 17.17
C ALA A 664 -63.37 13.51 17.44
N ARG A 665 -63.00 13.48 18.73
CA ARG A 665 -62.05 12.55 19.39
C ARG A 665 -62.41 11.06 19.24
N LYS A 666 -61.41 10.19 19.02
CA LYS A 666 -61.28 8.87 19.70
C LYS A 666 -59.80 8.53 19.94
N LYS A 667 -59.45 8.00 21.12
CA LYS A 667 -58.12 7.41 21.42
C LYS A 667 -58.02 6.02 20.78
N LYS A 668 -56.84 5.62 20.28
CA LYS A 668 -56.36 4.20 20.31
C LYS A 668 -54.88 4.04 19.90
N SER A 669 -54.13 3.33 20.76
CA SER A 669 -52.94 2.49 20.52
C SER A 669 -52.03 2.74 19.30
N ILE A 670 -50.78 3.10 19.57
CA ILE A 670 -49.63 2.89 18.67
C ILE A 670 -49.18 1.43 18.79
N PHE A 671 -49.13 0.68 17.68
CA PHE A 671 -48.31 -0.53 17.52
C PHE A 671 -48.23 -0.93 16.04
N PRO A 672 -47.07 -0.79 15.35
CA PRO A 672 -46.86 -1.43 14.06
C PRO A 672 -46.58 -2.94 14.28
N ARG A 673 -47.39 -3.80 13.68
CA ARG A 673 -47.25 -5.25 13.79
C ARG A 673 -46.14 -5.74 12.86
N ILE A 674 -45.01 -6.19 13.43
CA ILE A 674 -43.91 -6.79 12.66
C ILE A 674 -44.44 -8.03 11.91
N VAL A 675 -44.28 -8.05 10.59
CA VAL A 675 -44.54 -9.23 9.75
C VAL A 675 -43.19 -9.81 9.32
N MET A 676 -42.84 -10.97 9.85
CA MET A 676 -41.62 -11.67 9.44
C MET A 676 -41.82 -12.35 8.09
N PHE A 677 -40.91 -12.11 7.14
CA PHE A 677 -40.81 -12.87 5.89
C PHE A 677 -39.41 -13.50 5.74
N LEU A 678 -39.22 -14.65 6.38
CA LEU A 678 -38.09 -15.55 6.14
C LEU A 678 -38.60 -17.00 6.09
N ALA A 679 -38.89 -17.50 4.88
CA ALA A 679 -38.75 -18.90 4.43
C ALA A 679 -39.59 -19.20 3.17
N ALA A 680 -38.95 -19.33 2.01
CA ALA A 680 -39.40 -20.18 0.89
C ALA A 680 -38.30 -20.33 -0.18
N MET A 681 -38.44 -21.37 -1.02
CA MET A 681 -37.64 -21.64 -2.23
C MET A 681 -36.17 -22.08 -2.05
N LYS A 682 -36.00 -23.36 -1.68
CA LYS A 682 -34.81 -24.15 -2.02
C LYS A 682 -35.24 -25.32 -2.92
N LYS A 683 -34.55 -25.50 -4.07
CA LYS A 683 -34.43 -26.72 -4.92
C LYS A 683 -35.40 -26.93 -6.12
N ALA A 684 -34.77 -27.37 -7.23
CA ALA A 684 -35.32 -27.99 -8.47
C ALA A 684 -36.05 -27.04 -9.47
N ARG A 685 -35.99 -27.19 -10.80
CA ARG A 685 -35.37 -28.18 -11.76
C ARG A 685 -34.54 -27.39 -12.82
N SER A 686 -33.51 -27.88 -13.53
CA SER A 686 -33.26 -29.15 -14.26
C SER A 686 -34.08 -29.30 -15.56
N SER A 687 -33.41 -29.78 -16.62
CA SER A 687 -33.77 -29.66 -18.06
C SER A 687 -33.52 -28.23 -18.61
N LYS A 688 -32.89 -28.03 -19.77
CA LYS A 688 -32.47 -28.98 -20.81
C LYS A 688 -31.13 -28.58 -21.44
#